data_AF-G2X8B7-F1
#
_entry.id   AF-G2X8B7-F1
#
_cell.length_a   1.000
_cell.length_b   1.000
_cell.length_c   1.000
_cell.angle_alpha   90.00
_cell.angle_beta   90.00
_cell.angle_gamma   90.00
#
_symmetry.space_group_name_H-M   'P 1'
#
loop_
_entity.id
_entity.type
_entity.pdbx_description
1 polymer ?
#
loop_
_entity_poly.entity_id
_entity_poly.type
_entity_poly.pdbx_seq_one_letter_code
_entity_poly.pdbx_strand_id
1 'polypeptide(L)'
;MEPSAREQSPDERAAKRVKIDALPSVESETPSGQNGSHANGGEQAAEKPQGGDVAMADAPKGESGQDGPVPEVKKDARDRNAAIAPIKAEFLIPRSEIEKQQEVPIDDDAAEGRGQDQEQQERGDHPRRDTRDKRDKKKAKGQNKERTFGNFDDTFRLCNSRAYYPEFSPRECRYGDRCQLSHDLRKYMEEGRRGDVETFGGKCPVFESHGRCPSGWKCRFVRSHMKGGRAGGWPVNVINNKVKIDVSRRRVNMEEVDKYISWMNHETKLTDELHHRRNRQTTEDSEDLRAQYREAPLKPSEKRKLYFGRDTPALAPLTTQGNLPFRRLAVELGAELTYSEMAMGLPLIQGTKADWTLLKAHESELVPPKAGGPIVQGYDNAKDIKFGAQISANQPWVAVKAAECLKRFVPHLRVIDLNCGCPIDMLFKAGGGSALLEAHGKLERMVRGMNTVSGEIPVTVKIRTGVRSNRPTATSIINKLAFGAREHRERLGAPGCAAITLHGRSREQRYTRRADWSYVAECAALIKSYNETKDADTDTIREPDASTLPNSKDGKMYFLGNGDCYSHVEYFDHIDNAGVDSVMIGRGALVKPWLFEEIEKGQYLDKTATERLGYIEKFVRYGLEAWGSDELGIGFTRRFLLEWMSFTHRYVPLGILEHLPPSLNDRPPAFRGRNEMETLLASNNYKDWIKISEMYLGPCHPGFTFQPKHKSNAYEAEG
;
A
#
# COMPACT_ATOMS: atom_id res chain seq x y z
N MET A 1 53.11 5.28 15.53
CA MET A 1 53.89 5.96 16.57
C MET A 1 52.96 6.95 17.24
N GLU A 2 52.91 6.89 18.57
CA GLU A 2 52.09 7.66 19.54
C GLU A 2 52.08 9.20 19.34
N PRO A 3 51.29 10.02 20.09
CA PRO A 3 50.52 9.73 21.32
C PRO A 3 49.11 10.37 21.46
N SER A 4 48.37 9.76 22.40
CA SER A 4 47.54 10.33 23.48
C SER A 4 47.47 11.87 23.67
N ALA A 5 46.25 12.41 23.86
CA ALA A 5 45.96 13.39 24.92
C ALA A 5 44.44 13.64 25.17
N ARG A 6 44.05 13.45 26.44
CA ARG A 6 43.18 14.25 27.34
C ARG A 6 41.73 14.63 26.98
N GLU A 7 40.87 14.22 27.93
CA GLU A 7 39.59 14.82 28.32
C GLU A 7 39.75 16.28 28.80
N GLN A 8 38.75 17.13 28.52
CA GLN A 8 38.08 18.04 29.47
C GLN A 8 36.88 18.74 28.80
N SER A 9 35.77 18.85 29.53
CA SER A 9 34.51 19.55 29.22
C SER A 9 34.48 20.95 29.90
N PRO A 10 33.33 21.64 30.02
CA PRO A 10 32.67 22.52 29.05
C PRO A 10 32.55 23.99 29.57
N ASP A 11 31.86 24.82 28.80
CA ASP A 11 31.35 26.18 29.10
C ASP A 11 32.31 27.37 29.02
N GLU A 12 32.09 28.25 28.00
CA GLU A 12 31.67 29.64 28.23
C GLU A 12 31.29 30.41 26.94
N ARG A 13 30.02 30.81 26.92
CA ARG A 13 29.36 32.04 26.40
C ARG A 13 30.07 33.01 25.42
N ALA A 14 29.26 33.38 24.42
CA ALA A 14 28.89 34.75 23.97
C ALA A 14 29.30 35.22 22.56
N ALA A 15 28.26 35.36 21.73
CA ALA A 15 27.92 36.46 20.82
C ALA A 15 29.02 37.25 20.08
N LYS A 16 28.93 37.26 18.74
CA LYS A 16 29.23 38.45 17.92
C LYS A 16 28.42 38.46 16.62
N ARG A 17 27.55 39.46 16.50
CA ARG A 17 26.95 39.98 15.27
C ARG A 17 28.08 40.42 14.32
N VAL A 18 27.95 40.13 13.02
CA VAL A 18 28.75 40.78 11.97
C VAL A 18 27.79 41.49 11.01
N LYS A 19 28.10 42.76 10.78
CA LYS A 19 27.41 43.72 9.93
C LYS A 19 27.66 43.43 8.45
N ILE A 20 26.64 43.81 7.69
CA ILE A 20 26.59 44.01 6.24
C ILE A 20 27.58 45.11 5.84
N ASP A 21 28.30 44.90 4.73
CA ASP A 21 28.85 45.97 3.90
C ASP A 21 28.52 45.71 2.42
N ALA A 22 28.32 46.82 1.72
CA ALA A 22 27.60 46.99 0.48
C ALA A 22 28.49 47.03 -0.79
N LEU A 23 27.80 47.08 -1.95
CA LEU A 23 28.06 47.85 -3.20
C LEU A 23 27.99 46.97 -4.48
N PRO A 24 27.70 47.54 -5.69
CA PRO A 24 26.94 48.75 -6.02
C PRO A 24 25.92 48.56 -7.17
N SER A 25 25.13 49.62 -7.36
CA SER A 25 24.08 49.90 -8.35
C SER A 25 24.57 50.19 -9.77
N VAL A 26 23.72 49.87 -10.76
CA VAL A 26 23.81 50.38 -12.15
C VAL A 26 22.40 50.78 -12.62
N GLU A 27 22.18 52.09 -12.79
CA GLU A 27 21.17 52.72 -13.68
C GLU A 27 21.84 52.90 -15.06
N SER A 28 21.24 53.09 -16.23
CA SER A 28 19.92 53.45 -16.78
C SER A 28 19.95 52.99 -18.27
N GLU A 29 18.85 52.83 -19.01
CA GLU A 29 18.22 53.88 -19.82
C GLU A 29 16.92 53.34 -20.43
N THR A 30 15.94 54.23 -20.59
CA THR A 30 14.68 54.03 -21.33
C THR A 30 14.70 54.89 -22.61
N PRO A 31 13.76 54.65 -23.54
CA PRO A 31 13.06 55.80 -24.10
C PRO A 31 11.53 55.63 -24.17
N SER A 32 10.86 56.60 -23.54
CA SER A 32 9.73 57.44 -24.01
C SER A 32 8.63 56.90 -24.94
N GLY A 33 7.38 57.16 -24.53
CA GLY A 33 6.22 57.31 -25.41
C GLY A 33 4.97 57.73 -24.63
N GLN A 34 4.67 59.02 -24.61
CA GLN A 34 3.61 59.71 -23.86
C GLN A 34 2.21 59.58 -24.49
N ASN A 35 1.16 59.69 -23.65
CA ASN A 35 -0.01 60.60 -23.71
C ASN A 35 -1.12 60.04 -22.81
N GLY A 36 -1.50 60.68 -21.68
CA GLY A 36 -2.47 61.81 -21.59
C GLY A 36 -3.90 61.25 -21.67
N SER A 37 -4.84 61.39 -20.73
CA SER A 37 -5.23 62.53 -19.89
C SER A 37 -6.42 62.14 -18.96
N HIS A 38 -6.54 62.79 -17.79
CA HIS A 38 -7.75 63.31 -17.08
C HIS A 38 -9.09 62.52 -17.10
N ALA A 39 -9.95 62.44 -16.07
CA ALA A 39 -10.09 63.06 -14.74
C ALA A 39 -11.21 62.36 -13.93
N ASN A 40 -11.20 62.60 -12.60
CA ASN A 40 -12.29 62.71 -11.63
C ASN A 40 -13.42 61.67 -11.49
N GLY A 41 -13.48 61.05 -10.29
CA GLY A 41 -14.40 61.44 -9.21
C GLY A 41 -15.86 60.94 -9.28
N GLY A 42 -16.31 60.23 -8.24
CA GLY A 42 -17.74 59.98 -8.01
C GLY A 42 -18.03 58.91 -6.96
N GLU A 43 -18.58 59.34 -5.84
CA GLU A 43 -18.91 58.62 -4.61
C GLU A 43 -20.38 58.11 -4.62
N GLN A 44 -20.74 57.24 -3.67
CA GLN A 44 -22.08 56.94 -3.10
C GLN A 44 -22.91 55.69 -3.53
N ALA A 45 -22.99 54.76 -2.54
CA ALA A 45 -24.17 54.29 -1.79
C ALA A 45 -25.35 53.50 -2.41
N ALA A 46 -25.55 52.30 -1.82
CA ALA A 46 -26.77 51.66 -1.28
C ALA A 46 -27.99 51.29 -2.19
N GLU A 47 -28.43 50.01 -2.13
CA GLU A 47 -29.69 49.56 -1.47
C GLU A 47 -30.01 48.06 -1.68
N LYS A 48 -30.69 47.44 -0.69
CA LYS A 48 -31.36 46.12 -0.69
C LYS A 48 -32.82 46.25 -1.16
N PRO A 49 -33.53 45.17 -1.54
CA PRO A 49 -34.56 44.53 -0.65
C PRO A 49 -34.64 42.97 -0.78
N GLN A 50 -34.95 42.16 0.26
CA GLN A 50 -36.27 41.68 0.78
C GLN A 50 -37.23 41.14 -0.33
N GLY A 51 -37.96 40.00 -0.26
CA GLY A 51 -38.26 38.97 0.75
C GLY A 51 -39.74 38.52 0.65
N GLY A 52 -40.03 37.21 0.50
CA GLY A 52 -41.34 36.51 0.72
C GLY A 52 -42.30 36.38 -0.50
N ASP A 53 -43.25 35.45 -0.61
CA ASP A 53 -43.63 34.22 0.11
C ASP A 53 -44.85 33.55 -0.63
N VAL A 54 -45.16 32.26 -0.34
CA VAL A 54 -46.48 31.55 -0.41
C VAL A 54 -46.97 30.72 -1.66
N ALA A 55 -46.89 29.38 -1.48
CA ALA A 55 -47.90 28.27 -1.50
C ALA A 55 -48.73 27.76 -2.72
N MET A 56 -49.14 26.49 -2.54
CA MET A 56 -49.72 25.46 -3.43
C MET A 56 -51.25 25.52 -3.68
N ALA A 57 -51.73 24.91 -4.79
CA ALA A 57 -52.57 23.69 -4.82
C ALA A 57 -53.59 23.60 -5.99
N ASP A 58 -53.69 22.37 -6.54
CA ASP A 58 -54.82 21.63 -7.13
C ASP A 58 -55.49 21.91 -8.50
N ALA A 59 -55.80 20.79 -9.16
CA ALA A 59 -56.24 20.56 -10.55
C ALA A 59 -57.77 20.61 -10.78
N PRO A 60 -58.23 20.51 -12.05
CA PRO A 60 -59.13 19.38 -12.38
C PRO A 60 -59.00 18.73 -13.79
N LYS A 61 -59.59 17.52 -13.84
CA LYS A 61 -59.91 16.50 -14.89
C LYS A 61 -60.53 17.05 -16.20
N GLY A 62 -60.58 16.41 -17.38
CA GLY A 62 -60.21 15.07 -17.91
C GLY A 62 -60.80 14.86 -19.35
N GLU A 63 -60.32 13.81 -20.04
CA GLU A 63 -60.88 13.08 -21.24
C GLU A 63 -60.89 13.77 -22.63
N SER A 64 -60.59 13.18 -23.81
CA SER A 64 -60.46 11.80 -24.32
C SER A 64 -59.77 11.77 -25.73
N GLY A 65 -59.17 10.63 -26.15
CA GLY A 65 -59.10 10.20 -27.57
C GLY A 65 -57.73 9.98 -28.28
N GLN A 66 -57.26 8.71 -28.29
CA GLN A 66 -56.67 7.87 -29.40
C GLN A 66 -55.78 8.51 -30.50
N ASP A 67 -54.76 7.89 -31.11
CA ASP A 67 -53.83 6.75 -30.90
C ASP A 67 -52.83 6.85 -32.09
N GLY A 68 -51.52 6.64 -31.85
CA GLY A 68 -50.49 6.59 -32.91
C GLY A 68 -49.06 6.59 -32.34
N PRO A 69 -48.11 5.76 -32.86
CA PRO A 69 -47.02 5.20 -32.07
C PRO A 69 -45.93 6.21 -31.72
N VAL A 70 -45.66 6.35 -30.42
CA VAL A 70 -44.56 7.13 -29.85
C VAL A 70 -43.28 6.29 -29.88
N PRO A 71 -42.12 6.84 -30.29
CA PRO A 71 -40.86 6.09 -30.34
C PRO A 71 -40.39 5.68 -28.94
N GLU A 72 -39.81 4.48 -28.86
CA GLU A 72 -39.37 3.81 -27.63
C GLU A 72 -38.54 4.72 -26.71
N VAL A 73 -39.05 4.89 -25.48
CA VAL A 73 -38.40 5.58 -24.38
C VAL A 73 -37.21 4.76 -23.90
N LYS A 74 -36.03 5.40 -23.86
CA LYS A 74 -34.79 4.87 -23.29
C LYS A 74 -35.05 4.29 -21.89
N LYS A 75 -34.76 2.99 -21.73
CA LYS A 75 -34.80 2.32 -20.43
C LYS A 75 -33.85 2.99 -19.44
N ASP A 76 -34.41 3.24 -18.26
CA ASP A 76 -33.81 3.87 -17.09
C ASP A 76 -32.63 3.06 -16.53
N ALA A 77 -31.65 3.73 -15.92
CA ALA A 77 -30.39 3.16 -15.42
C ALA A 77 -30.54 2.22 -14.19
N ARG A 78 -31.76 1.78 -13.90
CA ARG A 78 -32.15 0.99 -12.72
C ARG A 78 -32.40 -0.49 -13.01
N ASP A 79 -32.26 -0.93 -14.25
CA ASP A 79 -32.40 -2.34 -14.68
C ASP A 79 -31.03 -3.08 -14.71
N ARG A 80 -30.07 -2.64 -13.89
CA ARG A 80 -28.78 -3.31 -13.75
C ARG A 80 -28.96 -4.59 -12.94
N ASN A 81 -28.82 -5.75 -13.57
CA ASN A 81 -28.52 -7.00 -12.86
C ASN A 81 -27.14 -6.85 -12.21
N ALA A 82 -27.12 -6.32 -10.99
CA ALA A 82 -25.94 -5.98 -10.20
C ALA A 82 -25.14 -7.23 -9.80
N ALA A 83 -24.52 -7.89 -10.78
CA ALA A 83 -23.64 -9.04 -10.61
C ALA A 83 -22.98 -9.46 -11.94
N ILE A 84 -23.55 -9.14 -13.11
CA ILE A 84 -23.09 -9.62 -14.41
C ILE A 84 -22.52 -8.46 -15.23
N ALA A 85 -21.35 -8.65 -15.82
CA ALA A 85 -20.75 -7.62 -16.68
C ALA A 85 -21.57 -7.49 -17.98
N PRO A 86 -21.88 -6.26 -18.41
CA PRO A 86 -22.71 -5.98 -19.57
C PRO A 86 -21.88 -6.14 -20.85
N ILE A 87 -21.69 -7.38 -21.32
CA ILE A 87 -20.93 -7.68 -22.54
C ILE A 87 -21.89 -7.77 -23.73
N LYS A 88 -21.54 -7.11 -24.85
CA LYS A 88 -22.35 -7.13 -26.06
C LYS A 88 -22.57 -8.56 -26.57
N ALA A 89 -23.78 -8.81 -27.07
CA ALA A 89 -24.25 -10.15 -27.41
C ALA A 89 -23.33 -10.91 -28.38
N GLU A 90 -22.69 -10.24 -29.34
CA GLU A 90 -21.81 -10.85 -30.33
C GLU A 90 -20.50 -11.44 -29.74
N PHE A 91 -20.12 -11.06 -28.52
CA PHE A 91 -18.94 -11.59 -27.83
C PHE A 91 -19.29 -12.69 -26.82
N LEU A 92 -20.57 -12.92 -26.52
CA LEU A 92 -20.99 -13.92 -25.56
C LEU A 92 -20.87 -15.33 -26.14
N ILE A 93 -20.34 -16.25 -25.33
CA ILE A 93 -20.31 -17.67 -25.70
C ILE A 93 -21.68 -18.29 -25.37
N PRO A 94 -22.38 -18.92 -26.33
CA PRO A 94 -23.67 -19.55 -26.07
C PRO A 94 -23.56 -20.65 -25.01
N ARG A 95 -24.55 -20.75 -24.11
CA ARG A 95 -24.59 -21.78 -23.05
C ARG A 95 -24.43 -23.22 -23.58
N SER A 96 -24.93 -23.51 -24.78
CA SER A 96 -24.78 -24.82 -25.43
C SER A 96 -23.33 -25.19 -25.76
N GLU A 97 -22.43 -24.21 -25.92
CA GLU A 97 -20.99 -24.44 -26.07
C GLU A 97 -20.30 -24.61 -24.70
N ILE A 98 -20.85 -23.98 -23.66
CA ILE A 98 -20.35 -24.05 -22.27
C ILE A 98 -20.65 -25.43 -21.65
N GLU A 99 -21.81 -26.03 -21.92
CA GLU A 99 -22.20 -27.35 -21.37
C GLU A 99 -21.25 -28.51 -21.77
N LYS A 100 -20.41 -28.32 -22.80
CA LYS A 100 -19.33 -29.27 -23.17
C LYS A 100 -18.07 -29.12 -22.31
N GLN A 101 -17.98 -28.08 -21.48
CA GLN A 101 -16.90 -27.77 -20.55
C GLN A 101 -17.51 -27.66 -19.15
N GLN A 102 -17.45 -28.75 -18.37
CA GLN A 102 -18.12 -28.94 -17.06
C GLN A 102 -18.23 -27.65 -16.20
N GLU A 103 -19.46 -27.23 -15.89
CA GLU A 103 -19.75 -26.19 -14.91
C GLU A 103 -19.74 -26.76 -13.48
N VAL A 104 -18.96 -26.14 -12.60
CA VAL A 104 -19.14 -26.23 -11.13
C VAL A 104 -19.47 -24.83 -10.62
N PRO A 105 -20.43 -24.66 -9.69
CA PRO A 105 -20.85 -23.35 -9.20
C PRO A 105 -19.70 -22.53 -8.60
N ILE A 106 -19.65 -21.26 -9.00
CA ILE A 106 -18.62 -20.26 -8.69
C ILE A 106 -18.92 -19.59 -7.33
N ASP A 107 -18.22 -20.01 -6.28
CA ASP A 107 -18.11 -19.28 -5.00
C ASP A 107 -16.65 -18.82 -4.76
N ASP A 108 -16.31 -17.66 -5.35
CA ASP A 108 -14.97 -17.06 -5.38
C ASP A 108 -14.62 -16.28 -4.08
N ASP A 109 -15.56 -16.15 -3.12
CA ASP A 109 -15.32 -15.42 -1.86
C ASP A 109 -14.43 -16.20 -0.88
N ALA A 110 -14.08 -17.44 -1.24
CA ALA A 110 -13.06 -18.25 -0.58
C ALA A 110 -11.63 -17.67 -0.68
N ALA A 111 -11.44 -16.59 -1.44
CA ALA A 111 -10.13 -15.95 -1.64
C ALA A 111 -9.56 -15.23 -0.42
N GLU A 112 -10.36 -14.96 0.64
CA GLU A 112 -9.88 -14.65 2.02
C GLU A 112 -10.87 -15.07 3.13
N GLY A 113 -12.04 -15.63 2.81
CA GLY A 113 -13.04 -16.04 3.80
C GLY A 113 -13.25 -17.55 3.83
N ARG A 114 -12.79 -18.22 4.90
CA ARG A 114 -13.53 -19.32 5.55
C ARG A 114 -13.01 -19.47 6.98
N GLY A 115 -13.83 -18.98 7.90
CA GLY A 115 -13.74 -19.16 9.34
C GLY A 115 -15.16 -19.25 9.89
N GLN A 116 -15.99 -20.12 9.32
CA GLN A 116 -17.22 -20.58 9.93
C GLN A 116 -17.03 -22.07 10.21
N ASP A 117 -16.56 -22.40 11.41
CA ASP A 117 -16.81 -23.73 11.98
C ASP A 117 -18.31 -23.72 12.37
N GLN A 118 -19.08 -24.62 11.74
CA GLN A 118 -20.43 -24.98 12.19
C GLN A 118 -20.34 -25.60 13.57
N GLU A 119 -20.90 -24.94 14.58
CA GLU A 119 -21.29 -25.58 15.84
C GLU A 119 -22.70 -25.08 16.19
N GLN A 120 -23.71 -25.88 15.84
CA GLN A 120 -24.96 -25.99 16.60
C GLN A 120 -25.78 -27.18 16.12
N GLN A 121 -26.32 -27.91 17.09
CA GLN A 121 -27.05 -29.20 17.05
C GLN A 121 -26.08 -30.39 17.04
N GLU A 122 -25.97 -31.20 18.10
CA GLU A 122 -27.04 -31.86 18.84
C GLU A 122 -26.78 -31.93 20.35
N ARG A 123 -27.87 -31.78 21.13
CA ARG A 123 -27.97 -32.24 22.52
C ARG A 123 -28.38 -33.72 22.48
N GLY A 124 -27.70 -34.58 23.24
CA GLY A 124 -28.13 -35.96 23.45
C GLY A 124 -27.20 -36.72 24.41
N ASP A 125 -27.82 -37.20 25.48
CA ASP A 125 -27.35 -37.96 26.66
C ASP A 125 -26.04 -38.79 26.65
N HIS A 126 -25.44 -38.84 27.85
CA HIS A 126 -24.44 -39.81 28.30
C HIS A 126 -25.12 -41.15 28.70
N PRO A 127 -24.45 -42.33 28.60
CA PRO A 127 -23.47 -42.70 29.63
C PRO A 127 -22.23 -43.51 29.17
N ARG A 128 -21.33 -43.64 30.15
CA ARG A 128 -19.96 -44.19 30.19
C ARG A 128 -19.76 -45.62 29.65
N ARG A 129 -18.62 -45.89 28.96
CA ARG A 129 -17.61 -46.92 29.37
C ARG A 129 -16.34 -46.98 28.48
N ASP A 130 -15.20 -47.02 29.19
CA ASP A 130 -13.93 -47.75 29.01
C ASP A 130 -13.09 -47.80 27.71
N THR A 131 -11.81 -47.47 27.95
CA THR A 131 -10.54 -48.05 27.47
C THR A 131 -9.94 -47.69 26.11
N ARG A 132 -8.76 -47.06 26.23
CA ARG A 132 -7.51 -47.32 25.47
C ARG A 132 -7.63 -47.41 23.94
N ASP A 133 -7.34 -46.31 23.27
CA ASP A 133 -6.12 -46.27 22.45
C ASP A 133 -5.63 -44.84 22.17
N LYS A 134 -4.35 -44.64 22.42
CA LYS A 134 -3.60 -43.39 22.23
C LYS A 134 -2.66 -43.61 21.06
N ARG A 135 -2.87 -42.89 19.95
CA ARG A 135 -1.90 -41.99 19.29
C ARG A 135 -2.20 -41.83 17.80
N ASP A 136 -1.84 -40.65 17.30
CA ASP A 136 -1.75 -40.27 15.90
C ASP A 136 -3.04 -39.97 15.14
N LYS A 137 -3.64 -38.83 15.50
CA LYS A 137 -4.19 -37.90 14.49
C LYS A 137 -4.06 -36.47 15.02
N LYS A 138 -2.88 -35.87 14.82
CA LYS A 138 -2.72 -34.41 14.87
C LYS A 138 -3.58 -33.82 13.75
N LYS A 139 -4.79 -33.38 14.06
CA LYS A 139 -5.60 -32.53 13.17
C LYS A 139 -4.80 -31.25 12.89
N ALA A 140 -4.23 -31.16 11.69
CA ALA A 140 -3.51 -29.97 11.23
C ALA A 140 -4.53 -28.90 10.81
N LYS A 141 -4.99 -28.07 11.75
CA LYS A 141 -5.77 -26.86 11.43
C LYS A 141 -4.81 -25.73 11.03
N GLY A 142 -4.69 -25.45 9.72
CA GLY A 142 -3.93 -24.31 9.20
C GLY A 142 -4.08 -24.15 7.68
N GLN A 143 -4.56 -22.98 7.24
CA GLN A 143 -5.09 -22.68 5.90
C GLN A 143 -4.04 -22.58 4.76
N ASN A 144 -2.80 -23.06 4.95
CA ASN A 144 -1.73 -22.82 3.96
C ASN A 144 -0.51 -23.75 4.00
N LYS A 145 -0.58 -24.93 4.63
CA LYS A 145 0.59 -25.84 4.71
C LYS A 145 0.65 -26.95 3.66
N GLU A 146 -0.35 -27.07 2.77
CA GLU A 146 -0.35 -28.05 1.68
C GLU A 146 0.20 -27.53 0.34
N ARG A 147 0.54 -26.23 0.25
CA ARG A 147 1.12 -25.66 -0.98
C ARG A 147 2.64 -25.85 -0.96
N THR A 148 3.12 -26.78 -1.78
CA THR A 148 4.55 -26.93 -2.05
C THR A 148 4.95 -25.89 -3.09
N PHE A 149 6.02 -25.15 -2.84
CA PHE A 149 6.55 -24.14 -3.78
C PHE A 149 7.31 -24.78 -4.96
N GLY A 150 7.33 -26.12 -5.04
CA GLY A 150 8.28 -26.84 -5.87
C GLY A 150 9.73 -26.65 -5.38
N ASN A 151 10.65 -27.42 -5.95
CA ASN A 151 12.08 -27.12 -5.89
C ASN A 151 12.56 -26.84 -7.32
N PHE A 152 13.26 -25.72 -7.49
CA PHE A 152 13.82 -25.24 -8.74
C PHE A 152 15.26 -24.79 -8.55
N ASP A 153 15.98 -25.49 -7.65
CA ASP A 153 17.43 -25.41 -7.52
C ASP A 153 18.14 -26.04 -8.73
N ASP A 154 19.34 -25.54 -9.02
CA ASP A 154 20.31 -26.20 -9.89
C ASP A 154 20.64 -27.61 -9.39
N THR A 155 21.00 -28.53 -10.30
CA THR A 155 21.38 -29.92 -9.99
C THR A 155 22.47 -29.98 -8.91
N PHE A 156 23.45 -29.07 -9.02
CA PHE A 156 24.43 -28.79 -7.98
C PHE A 156 24.83 -27.32 -8.03
N ARG A 157 25.16 -26.76 -6.86
CA ARG A 157 25.37 -25.31 -6.71
C ARG A 157 26.82 -24.91 -7.01
N LEU A 158 26.99 -23.83 -7.77
CA LEU A 158 28.29 -23.21 -8.03
C LEU A 158 28.75 -22.37 -6.84
N CYS A 159 30.04 -22.46 -6.50
CA CYS A 159 30.63 -21.64 -5.45
C CYS A 159 30.63 -20.14 -5.82
N ASN A 160 30.32 -19.27 -4.87
CA ASN A 160 30.31 -17.81 -5.07
C ASN A 160 31.67 -17.24 -5.51
N SER A 161 32.79 -17.92 -5.20
CA SER A 161 34.12 -17.51 -5.66
C SER A 161 34.33 -17.72 -7.17
N ARG A 162 33.50 -18.57 -7.78
CA ARG A 162 33.44 -18.80 -9.23
C ARG A 162 32.27 -18.07 -9.86
N ALA A 163 31.09 -18.10 -9.23
CA ALA A 163 29.84 -17.56 -9.79
C ALA A 163 29.91 -16.07 -10.17
N TYR A 164 30.72 -15.26 -9.47
CA TYR A 164 30.77 -13.80 -9.66
C TYR A 164 32.11 -13.28 -10.18
N TYR A 165 33.02 -14.16 -10.60
CA TYR A 165 34.37 -13.79 -11.05
C TYR A 165 34.65 -14.36 -12.44
N PRO A 166 35.52 -13.72 -13.25
CA PRO A 166 35.94 -14.27 -14.54
C PRO A 166 36.52 -15.67 -14.40
N GLU A 167 36.27 -16.55 -15.37
CA GLU A 167 36.76 -17.94 -15.37
C GLU A 167 38.27 -18.02 -15.11
N PHE A 168 39.03 -17.16 -15.78
CA PHE A 168 40.49 -17.12 -15.74
C PHE A 168 41.08 -16.22 -14.62
N SER A 169 40.23 -15.54 -13.84
CA SER A 169 40.66 -14.76 -12.67
C SER A 169 39.68 -14.94 -11.51
N PRO A 170 39.54 -16.19 -11.02
CA PRO A 170 38.61 -16.53 -9.94
C PRO A 170 39.15 -16.02 -8.60
N ARG A 171 38.25 -15.72 -7.67
CA ARG A 171 38.66 -15.44 -6.29
C ARG A 171 38.98 -16.73 -5.55
N GLU A 172 39.89 -16.67 -4.58
CA GLU A 172 40.10 -17.78 -3.65
C GLU A 172 38.84 -18.06 -2.81
N CYS A 173 38.50 -19.34 -2.65
CA CYS A 173 37.39 -19.75 -1.81
C CYS A 173 37.81 -19.73 -0.34
N ARG A 174 37.08 -19.00 0.51
CA ARG A 174 37.33 -18.95 1.96
C ARG A 174 37.29 -20.32 2.64
N TYR A 175 36.59 -21.28 2.06
CA TYR A 175 36.45 -22.63 2.59
C TYR A 175 37.47 -23.63 2.02
N GLY A 176 38.24 -23.23 0.99
CA GLY A 176 39.20 -24.09 0.30
C GLY A 176 38.59 -25.43 -0.10
N ASP A 177 39.30 -26.50 0.21
CA ASP A 177 38.90 -27.88 -0.11
C ASP A 177 37.73 -28.40 0.74
N ARG A 178 37.34 -27.69 1.80
CA ARG A 178 36.15 -28.03 2.61
C ARG A 178 34.86 -27.47 2.02
N CYS A 179 34.92 -26.79 0.87
CA CYS A 179 33.74 -26.23 0.23
C CYS A 179 32.84 -27.34 -0.34
N GLN A 180 31.56 -27.32 0.02
CA GLN A 180 30.55 -28.26 -0.49
C GLN A 180 29.92 -27.81 -1.82
N LEU A 181 30.46 -26.76 -2.45
CA LEU A 181 29.95 -26.19 -3.69
C LEU A 181 30.93 -26.46 -4.83
N SER A 182 30.43 -26.59 -6.06
CA SER A 182 31.30 -26.84 -7.21
C SER A 182 32.25 -25.66 -7.44
N HIS A 183 33.53 -25.96 -7.68
CA HIS A 183 34.53 -25.01 -8.16
C HIS A 183 34.81 -25.15 -9.67
N ASP A 184 34.23 -26.17 -10.32
CA ASP A 184 34.33 -26.39 -11.76
C ASP A 184 33.18 -25.65 -12.47
N LEU A 185 33.53 -24.56 -13.15
CA LEU A 185 32.58 -23.73 -13.88
C LEU A 185 32.06 -24.44 -15.13
N ARG A 186 32.91 -25.15 -15.88
CA ARG A 186 32.50 -25.78 -17.15
C ARG A 186 31.53 -26.92 -16.90
N LYS A 187 31.85 -27.77 -15.93
CA LYS A 187 30.95 -28.82 -15.47
C LYS A 187 29.61 -28.25 -14.99
N TYR A 188 29.63 -27.14 -14.25
CA TYR A 188 28.39 -26.48 -13.83
C TYR A 188 27.57 -25.95 -15.01
N MET A 189 28.21 -25.34 -16.01
CA MET A 189 27.52 -24.83 -17.20
C MET A 189 26.88 -25.93 -18.06
N GLU A 190 27.49 -27.11 -18.09
CA GLU A 190 27.02 -28.26 -18.87
C GLU A 190 25.96 -29.10 -18.13
N GLU A 191 26.18 -29.41 -16.85
CA GLU A 191 25.37 -30.39 -16.09
C GLU A 191 24.64 -29.77 -14.88
N GLY A 192 25.18 -28.67 -14.36
CA GLY A 192 24.73 -28.08 -13.09
C GLY A 192 23.48 -27.23 -13.23
N ARG A 193 23.39 -26.45 -14.31
CA ARG A 193 22.30 -25.51 -14.55
C ARG A 193 21.55 -25.81 -15.85
N ARG A 194 20.34 -25.27 -15.96
CA ARG A 194 19.57 -25.31 -17.20
C ARG A 194 20.14 -24.35 -18.25
N GLY A 195 19.96 -24.72 -19.52
CA GLY A 195 20.41 -23.95 -20.69
C GLY A 195 19.80 -22.55 -20.74
N ASP A 196 20.42 -21.64 -21.49
CA ASP A 196 19.96 -20.24 -21.56
C ASP A 196 18.54 -20.10 -22.12
N VAL A 197 17.86 -19.04 -21.71
CA VAL A 197 16.57 -18.62 -22.23
C VAL A 197 16.82 -17.68 -23.42
N GLU A 198 16.15 -17.95 -24.55
CA GLU A 198 16.34 -17.20 -25.80
C GLU A 198 15.43 -15.96 -25.93
N THR A 199 14.50 -15.78 -24.98
CA THR A 199 13.63 -14.61 -24.94
C THR A 199 14.44 -13.32 -24.84
N PHE A 200 13.84 -12.19 -25.25
CA PHE A 200 14.52 -10.89 -25.36
C PHE A 200 15.74 -10.91 -26.30
N GLY A 201 15.73 -11.79 -27.32
CA GLY A 201 16.85 -11.95 -28.25
C GLY A 201 18.10 -12.53 -27.59
N GLY A 202 17.93 -13.33 -26.52
CA GLY A 202 19.00 -13.90 -25.71
C GLY A 202 19.76 -12.89 -24.84
N LYS A 203 19.28 -11.64 -24.76
CA LYS A 203 19.90 -10.58 -23.96
C LYS A 203 19.34 -10.55 -22.54
N CYS A 204 20.22 -10.43 -21.55
CA CYS A 204 19.84 -10.36 -20.14
C CYS A 204 19.27 -8.97 -19.82
N PRO A 205 17.99 -8.84 -19.43
CA PRO A 205 17.41 -7.54 -19.08
C PRO A 205 18.17 -6.85 -17.95
N VAL A 206 18.61 -7.63 -16.94
CA VAL A 206 19.36 -7.11 -15.80
C VAL A 206 20.72 -6.53 -16.20
N PHE A 207 21.39 -7.16 -17.16
CA PHE A 207 22.66 -6.66 -17.66
C PHE A 207 22.49 -5.45 -18.58
N GLU A 208 21.46 -5.44 -19.43
CA GLU A 208 21.14 -4.27 -20.26
C GLU A 208 20.84 -3.03 -19.41
N SER A 209 20.07 -3.19 -18.33
CA SER A 209 19.70 -2.07 -17.45
C SER A 209 20.87 -1.54 -16.61
N HIS A 210 21.78 -2.40 -16.15
CA HIS A 210 22.77 -2.03 -15.13
C HIS A 210 24.25 -2.23 -15.52
N GLY A 211 24.52 -2.80 -16.70
CA GLY A 211 25.87 -3.20 -17.11
C GLY A 211 26.48 -4.33 -16.25
N ARG A 212 25.68 -4.96 -15.37
CA ARG A 212 26.10 -6.08 -14.51
C ARG A 212 24.90 -6.96 -14.15
N CYS A 213 25.13 -8.28 -14.13
CA CYS A 213 24.16 -9.25 -13.64
C CYS A 213 24.58 -9.79 -12.26
N PRO A 214 23.75 -9.66 -11.20
CA PRO A 214 24.03 -10.19 -9.88
C PRO A 214 23.96 -11.73 -9.83
N SER A 215 23.34 -12.38 -10.83
CA SER A 215 23.34 -13.84 -10.96
C SER A 215 24.65 -14.40 -11.50
N GLY A 216 25.52 -13.57 -12.09
CA GLY A 216 26.83 -13.98 -12.61
C GLY A 216 26.70 -15.16 -13.59
N TRP A 217 27.55 -16.17 -13.44
CA TRP A 217 27.53 -17.38 -14.27
C TRP A 217 26.27 -18.25 -14.11
N LYS A 218 25.48 -18.02 -13.06
CA LYS A 218 24.18 -18.69 -12.86
C LYS A 218 23.04 -18.07 -13.69
N CYS A 219 23.28 -16.94 -14.34
CA CYS A 219 22.30 -16.22 -15.13
C CYS A 219 21.79 -17.08 -16.31
N ARG A 220 20.47 -17.22 -16.46
CA ARG A 220 19.82 -17.90 -17.60
C ARG A 220 19.92 -17.12 -18.93
N PHE A 221 20.61 -15.99 -18.96
CA PHE A 221 20.89 -15.19 -20.15
C PHE A 221 22.40 -14.89 -20.30
N VAL A 222 23.26 -15.73 -19.70
CA VAL A 222 24.69 -15.42 -19.50
C VAL A 222 25.45 -15.23 -20.82
N ARG A 223 25.03 -15.88 -21.92
CA ARG A 223 25.64 -15.72 -23.25
C ARG A 223 25.75 -14.26 -23.70
N SER A 224 24.82 -13.41 -23.28
CA SER A 224 24.81 -11.98 -23.65
C SER A 224 25.87 -11.13 -22.94
N HIS A 225 26.43 -11.59 -21.82
CA HIS A 225 27.28 -10.76 -20.96
C HIS A 225 28.44 -11.52 -20.30
N MET A 226 29.06 -12.43 -21.04
CA MET A 226 30.19 -13.26 -20.57
C MET A 226 31.47 -12.48 -20.23
N LYS A 227 31.48 -11.14 -20.34
CA LYS A 227 32.61 -10.26 -20.00
C LYS A 227 32.19 -9.31 -18.87
N GLY A 228 32.84 -9.42 -17.72
CA GLY A 228 32.42 -8.76 -16.48
C GLY A 228 32.54 -7.23 -16.51
N GLY A 229 31.58 -6.55 -15.87
CA GLY A 229 31.58 -5.10 -15.60
C GLY A 229 31.39 -4.81 -14.10
N ARG A 230 31.87 -3.65 -13.64
CA ARG A 230 31.57 -3.08 -12.31
C ARG A 230 30.74 -1.81 -12.48
N ALA A 231 29.60 -1.72 -11.79
CA ALA A 231 28.93 -0.46 -11.38
C ALA A 231 27.90 -0.77 -10.27
N GLY A 232 27.48 0.25 -9.49
CA GLY A 232 26.83 0.13 -8.18
C GLY A 232 25.33 0.47 -8.10
N GLY A 233 24.78 0.43 -6.87
CA GLY A 233 23.64 1.25 -6.46
C GLY A 233 22.20 0.70 -6.44
N TRP A 234 21.94 -0.61 -6.60
CA TRP A 234 20.56 -1.12 -6.69
C TRP A 234 20.32 -2.51 -6.05
N PRO A 235 19.10 -2.83 -5.55
CA PRO A 235 17.98 -1.93 -5.24
C PRO A 235 18.28 -1.02 -4.04
N VAL A 236 17.43 -0.01 -3.80
CA VAL A 236 17.54 0.87 -2.62
C VAL A 236 16.83 0.24 -1.41
N ASN A 237 17.10 0.78 -0.21
CA ASN A 237 16.62 0.20 1.05
C ASN A 237 17.10 -1.25 1.28
N VAL A 238 18.23 -1.64 0.68
CA VAL A 238 18.82 -2.97 0.87
C VAL A 238 19.61 -3.03 2.16
N ILE A 239 19.06 -3.76 3.13
CA ILE A 239 19.69 -3.90 4.45
C ILE A 239 20.74 -5.01 4.43
N ASN A 240 21.94 -4.67 4.90
CA ASN A 240 23.06 -5.59 5.04
C ASN A 240 22.70 -6.76 5.99
N ASN A 241 23.15 -7.97 5.64
CA ASN A 241 22.97 -9.16 6.49
C ASN A 241 23.56 -8.99 7.89
N LYS A 242 24.65 -8.22 8.06
CA LYS A 242 25.20 -7.89 9.38
C LYS A 242 24.14 -7.20 10.27
N VAL A 243 23.44 -6.20 9.74
CA VAL A 243 22.38 -5.49 10.47
C VAL A 243 21.26 -6.44 10.85
N LYS A 244 20.83 -7.32 9.95
CA LYS A 244 19.80 -8.34 10.25
C LYS A 244 20.23 -9.28 11.38
N ILE A 245 21.48 -9.73 11.37
CA ILE A 245 22.06 -10.56 12.43
C ILE A 245 22.13 -9.79 13.74
N ASP A 246 22.56 -8.52 13.71
CA ASP A 246 22.69 -7.69 14.90
C ASP A 246 21.32 -7.39 15.52
N VAL A 247 20.29 -7.11 14.71
CA VAL A 247 18.89 -7.00 15.15
C VAL A 247 18.42 -8.33 15.76
N SER A 248 18.62 -9.45 15.08
CA SER A 248 18.22 -10.79 15.54
C SER A 248 18.88 -11.18 16.88
N ARG A 249 20.16 -10.82 17.05
CA ARG A 249 20.94 -11.06 18.28
C ARG A 249 20.77 -9.97 19.33
N ARG A 250 19.86 -9.01 19.12
CA ARG A 250 19.59 -7.87 20.03
C ARG A 250 20.85 -7.05 20.36
N ARG A 251 21.73 -6.89 19.38
CA ARG A 251 22.98 -6.10 19.47
C ARG A 251 22.79 -4.63 19.06
N VAL A 252 21.60 -4.27 18.59
CA VAL A 252 21.24 -2.88 18.29
C VAL A 252 20.80 -2.22 19.58
N ASN A 253 21.47 -1.12 19.97
CA ASN A 253 21.11 -0.36 21.17
C ASN A 253 19.71 0.25 21.01
N MET A 254 18.77 -0.13 21.87
CA MET A 254 17.40 0.40 21.91
C MET A 254 17.07 1.05 23.26
N GLU A 255 18.07 1.40 24.08
CA GLU A 255 17.89 1.88 25.46
C GLU A 255 17.02 3.14 25.54
N GLU A 256 17.24 4.12 24.68
CA GLU A 256 16.42 5.34 24.64
C GLU A 256 14.96 5.04 24.29
N VAL A 257 14.74 4.10 23.36
CA VAL A 257 13.39 3.65 22.99
C VAL A 257 12.75 2.87 24.13
N ASP A 258 13.51 2.05 24.85
CA ASP A 258 13.04 1.29 26.01
C ASP A 258 12.67 2.21 27.19
N LYS A 259 13.46 3.28 27.45
CA LYS A 259 13.11 4.34 28.40
C LYS A 259 11.79 5.00 28.03
N TYR A 260 11.60 5.33 26.75
CA TYR A 260 10.37 5.92 26.27
C TYR A 260 9.16 4.97 26.40
N ILE A 261 9.34 3.68 26.04
CA ILE A 261 8.28 2.67 26.22
C ILE A 261 7.91 2.54 27.70
N SER A 262 8.90 2.56 28.60
CA SER A 262 8.67 2.54 30.04
C SER A 262 7.87 3.74 30.51
N TRP A 263 8.25 4.95 30.08
CA TRP A 263 7.52 6.19 30.35
C TRP A 263 6.07 6.10 29.84
N MET A 264 5.84 5.74 28.59
CA MET A 264 4.49 5.63 28.01
C MET A 264 3.61 4.60 28.77
N ASN A 265 4.21 3.51 29.27
CA ASN A 265 3.49 2.54 30.10
C ASN A 265 3.14 3.10 31.48
N HIS A 266 4.05 3.87 32.10
CA HIS A 266 3.78 4.59 33.34
C HIS A 266 2.63 5.58 33.16
N GLU A 267 2.66 6.38 32.09
CA GLU A 267 1.61 7.34 31.77
C GLU A 267 0.24 6.69 31.59
N THR A 268 0.21 5.49 31.02
CA THR A 268 -1.03 4.72 30.87
C THR A 268 -1.59 4.33 32.24
N LYS A 269 -0.75 3.80 33.13
CA LYS A 269 -1.18 3.41 34.49
C LYS A 269 -1.73 4.60 35.26
N LEU A 270 -1.02 5.72 35.20
CA LEU A 270 -1.42 6.97 35.84
C LEU A 270 -2.81 7.42 35.33
N THR A 271 -3.01 7.38 34.02
CA THR A 271 -4.30 7.75 33.40
C THR A 271 -5.43 6.80 33.80
N ASP A 272 -5.20 5.49 33.77
CA ASP A 272 -6.18 4.48 34.19
C ASP A 272 -6.57 4.69 35.68
N GLU A 273 -5.60 4.95 36.55
CA GLU A 273 -5.83 5.23 37.97
C GLU A 273 -6.66 6.51 38.20
N LEU A 274 -6.49 7.53 37.35
CA LEU A 274 -7.26 8.77 37.41
C LEU A 274 -8.68 8.59 36.88
N HIS A 275 -8.83 7.85 35.79
CA HIS A 275 -10.13 7.49 35.24
C HIS A 275 -10.96 6.69 36.26
N HIS A 276 -10.33 5.82 37.06
CA HIS A 276 -10.99 5.11 38.15
C HIS A 276 -11.29 5.99 39.38
N ARG A 277 -10.57 7.10 39.57
CA ARG A 277 -10.78 8.08 40.66
C ARG A 277 -11.85 9.14 40.38
N ARG A 278 -12.50 9.10 39.22
CA ARG A 278 -13.41 10.14 38.66
C ARG A 278 -14.64 10.53 39.51
N ASN A 279 -14.88 9.89 40.65
CA ASN A 279 -15.87 10.36 41.64
C ASN A 279 -15.30 11.33 42.71
N ARG A 280 -14.01 11.68 42.71
CA ARG A 280 -13.36 12.52 43.75
C ARG A 280 -12.26 13.47 43.25
N GLN A 281 -12.21 13.78 41.95
CA GLN A 281 -11.07 14.54 41.39
C GLN A 281 -11.23 16.05 41.66
N THR A 282 -10.26 16.65 42.35
CA THR A 282 -10.18 18.10 42.59
C THR A 282 -9.39 18.80 41.46
N THR A 283 -9.49 20.12 41.36
CA THR A 283 -8.73 20.92 40.38
C THR A 283 -7.22 20.87 40.62
N GLU A 284 -6.77 20.76 41.87
CA GLU A 284 -5.36 20.65 42.25
C GLU A 284 -4.72 19.35 41.75
N ASP A 285 -5.42 18.22 41.84
CA ASP A 285 -4.94 16.93 41.31
C ASP A 285 -4.64 17.02 39.80
N SER A 286 -5.43 17.79 39.05
CA SER A 286 -5.24 17.99 37.60
C SER A 286 -4.02 18.86 37.27
N GLU A 287 -3.60 19.74 38.17
CA GLU A 287 -2.45 20.64 37.97
C GLU A 287 -1.13 19.93 38.29
N ASP A 288 -1.08 19.14 39.37
CA ASP A 288 0.07 18.31 39.73
C ASP A 288 0.41 17.26 38.65
N LEU A 289 -0.60 16.76 37.93
CA LEU A 289 -0.44 15.83 36.82
C LEU A 289 0.09 16.49 35.53
N ARG A 290 -0.23 17.77 35.30
CA ARG A 290 0.36 18.55 34.19
C ARG A 290 1.83 18.83 34.45
N ALA A 291 2.21 19.09 35.70
CA ALA A 291 3.60 19.35 36.10
C ALA A 291 4.55 18.15 35.87
N GLN A 292 4.03 16.92 35.78
CA GLN A 292 4.82 15.70 35.51
C GLN A 292 5.02 15.41 34.01
N TYR A 293 4.50 16.26 33.11
CA TYR A 293 4.63 16.09 31.67
C TYR A 293 6.10 16.14 31.22
N ARG A 294 6.54 15.09 30.51
CA ARG A 294 7.84 15.05 29.86
C ARG A 294 7.66 15.18 28.35
N GLU A 295 8.28 16.20 27.78
CA GLU A 295 8.18 16.56 26.37
C GLU A 295 8.76 15.48 25.45
N ALA A 296 8.12 15.22 24.32
CA ALA A 296 8.58 14.23 23.35
C ALA A 296 9.84 14.75 22.60
N PRO A 297 10.85 13.90 22.34
CA PRO A 297 12.10 14.30 21.66
C PRO A 297 11.95 14.96 20.29
N LEU A 298 10.91 14.58 19.54
CA LEU A 298 10.48 15.22 18.30
C LEU A 298 8.97 15.23 18.31
N LYS A 299 8.41 16.38 18.00
CA LYS A 299 6.99 16.61 18.04
C LYS A 299 6.38 16.39 16.64
N PRO A 300 5.16 15.86 16.53
CA PRO A 300 4.52 15.56 15.25
C PRO A 300 4.62 16.63 14.17
N SER A 301 4.61 17.92 14.51
CA SER A 301 4.73 19.05 13.55
C SER A 301 6.14 19.31 13.01
N GLU A 302 7.17 18.77 13.67
CA GLU A 302 8.58 18.96 13.34
C GLU A 302 9.06 17.94 12.31
N LYS A 303 8.18 17.02 11.91
CA LYS A 303 8.49 15.97 10.94
C LYS A 303 8.51 16.53 9.51
N ARG A 304 8.88 15.72 8.52
CA ARG A 304 8.84 16.09 7.10
C ARG A 304 7.39 16.23 6.58
N LYS A 305 7.03 17.42 6.06
CA LYS A 305 5.66 17.73 5.60
C LYS A 305 5.19 16.79 4.49
N LEU A 306 3.91 16.40 4.52
CA LEU A 306 3.28 15.56 3.50
C LEU A 306 2.33 16.33 2.59
N TYR A 307 2.15 15.78 1.39
CA TYR A 307 1.11 16.20 0.45
C TYR A 307 0.27 14.99 -0.01
N PHE A 308 -1.04 15.12 0.11
CA PHE A 308 -2.02 14.29 -0.60
C PHE A 308 -3.05 15.22 -1.22
N GLY A 309 -3.35 15.00 -2.47
CA GLY A 309 -4.32 15.77 -3.24
C GLY A 309 -4.84 15.01 -4.46
N ARG A 310 -5.66 15.71 -5.24
CA ARG A 310 -6.38 15.19 -6.40
C ARG A 310 -5.47 14.48 -7.41
N ASP A 311 -4.29 15.03 -7.60
CA ASP A 311 -3.24 14.59 -8.53
C ASP A 311 -2.34 13.46 -7.97
N THR A 312 -2.63 12.94 -6.77
CA THR A 312 -1.77 11.96 -6.10
C THR A 312 -2.45 10.60 -5.88
N PRO A 313 -2.87 9.87 -6.93
CA PRO A 313 -3.49 8.56 -6.77
C PRO A 313 -2.50 7.58 -6.12
N ALA A 314 -2.96 6.86 -5.09
CA ALA A 314 -2.09 6.00 -4.28
C ALA A 314 -2.35 4.50 -4.57
N LEU A 315 -1.30 3.73 -4.83
CA LEU A 315 -1.40 2.27 -4.88
C LEU A 315 -1.46 1.70 -3.47
N ALA A 316 -2.50 0.90 -3.18
CA ALA A 316 -2.66 0.27 -1.87
C ALA A 316 -1.52 -0.71 -1.53
N PRO A 317 -1.22 -0.93 -0.23
CA PRO A 317 -0.39 -2.04 0.20
C PRO A 317 -1.14 -3.36 -0.02
N LEU A 318 -0.60 -4.19 -0.92
CA LEU A 318 -1.24 -5.42 -1.39
C LEU A 318 -0.37 -6.62 -1.03
N THR A 319 -0.74 -7.39 -0.01
CA THR A 319 0.02 -8.60 0.37
C THR A 319 0.12 -9.58 -0.81
N THR A 320 1.32 -10.05 -1.10
CA THR A 320 1.72 -10.93 -2.23
C THR A 320 1.77 -10.24 -3.60
N GLN A 321 0.97 -9.20 -3.84
CA GLN A 321 0.84 -8.57 -5.17
C GLN A 321 1.54 -7.21 -5.28
N GLY A 322 1.66 -6.48 -4.18
CA GLY A 322 2.34 -5.17 -4.06
C GLY A 322 3.85 -5.28 -4.02
N ASN A 323 4.41 -6.26 -4.74
CA ASN A 323 5.84 -6.48 -4.86
C ASN A 323 6.49 -5.37 -5.70
N LEU A 324 7.81 -5.23 -5.58
CA LEU A 324 8.57 -4.16 -6.23
C LEU A 324 8.33 -4.08 -7.76
N PRO A 325 8.33 -5.19 -8.53
CA PRO A 325 8.00 -5.16 -9.96
C PRO A 325 6.64 -4.54 -10.27
N PHE A 326 5.60 -4.93 -9.53
CA PHE A 326 4.25 -4.39 -9.73
C PHE A 326 4.18 -2.89 -9.37
N ARG A 327 4.79 -2.48 -8.26
CA ARG A 327 4.80 -1.07 -7.84
C ARG A 327 5.54 -0.19 -8.84
N ARG A 328 6.67 -0.67 -9.39
CA ARG A 328 7.39 0.04 -10.46
C ARG A 328 6.50 0.23 -11.69
N LEU A 329 5.81 -0.83 -12.13
CA LEU A 329 4.87 -0.75 -13.25
C LEU A 329 3.76 0.28 -12.96
N ALA A 330 3.20 0.28 -11.75
CA ALA A 330 2.18 1.25 -11.35
C ALA A 330 2.71 2.69 -11.38
N VAL A 331 3.93 2.95 -10.91
CA VAL A 331 4.56 4.29 -10.95
C VAL A 331 4.76 4.76 -12.39
N GLU A 332 5.22 3.89 -13.29
CA GLU A 332 5.36 4.23 -14.71
C GLU A 332 4.02 4.57 -15.38
N LEU A 333 2.92 4.03 -14.86
CA LEU A 333 1.58 4.26 -15.37
C LEU A 333 0.87 5.42 -14.64
N GLY A 334 1.55 6.17 -13.76
CA GLY A 334 1.00 7.36 -13.12
C GLY A 334 0.60 7.20 -11.65
N ALA A 335 0.96 6.09 -10.99
CA ALA A 335 0.82 6.01 -9.54
C ALA A 335 1.82 6.98 -8.89
N GLU A 336 1.32 7.92 -8.09
CA GLU A 336 2.15 8.92 -7.45
C GLU A 336 2.62 8.48 -6.06
N LEU A 337 1.93 7.52 -5.45
CA LEU A 337 2.31 6.94 -4.17
C LEU A 337 2.23 5.41 -4.22
N THR A 338 3.19 4.75 -3.58
CA THR A 338 3.20 3.29 -3.43
C THR A 338 3.52 2.91 -1.99
N TYR A 339 3.04 1.75 -1.56
CA TYR A 339 3.35 1.20 -0.24
C TYR A 339 4.00 -0.17 -0.39
N SER A 340 4.92 -0.50 0.51
CA SER A 340 5.39 -1.88 0.67
C SER A 340 4.22 -2.82 0.93
N GLU A 341 4.43 -4.11 0.67
CA GLU A 341 3.58 -5.13 1.28
C GLU A 341 3.61 -5.00 2.81
N MET A 342 2.60 -5.55 3.49
CA MET A 342 2.51 -5.50 4.94
C MET A 342 3.66 -6.29 5.59
N ALA A 343 4.62 -5.57 6.17
CA ALA A 343 5.70 -6.16 6.94
C ALA A 343 5.27 -6.36 8.41
N MET A 344 5.62 -7.50 8.99
CA MET A 344 5.25 -7.82 10.36
C MET A 344 6.28 -7.22 11.33
N GLY A 345 5.82 -6.40 12.28
CA GLY A 345 6.69 -5.66 13.20
C GLY A 345 7.59 -6.57 14.04
N LEU A 346 7.07 -7.71 14.52
CA LEU A 346 7.85 -8.66 15.33
C LEU A 346 8.97 -9.35 14.51
N PRO A 347 8.70 -9.94 13.34
CA PRO A 347 9.75 -10.40 12.42
C PRO A 347 10.79 -9.34 12.02
N LEU A 348 10.40 -8.08 11.81
CA LEU A 348 11.35 -7.00 11.52
C LEU A 348 12.36 -6.82 12.67
N ILE A 349 11.87 -6.70 13.92
CA ILE A 349 12.73 -6.56 15.10
C ILE A 349 13.48 -7.86 15.47
N GLN A 350 13.11 -8.99 14.89
CA GLN A 350 13.83 -10.27 14.99
C GLN A 350 14.86 -10.48 13.87
N GLY A 351 14.98 -9.54 12.92
CA GLY A 351 15.95 -9.63 11.83
C GLY A 351 15.54 -10.59 10.70
N THR A 352 14.27 -10.96 10.61
CA THR A 352 13.77 -11.93 9.61
C THR A 352 13.94 -11.40 8.20
N LYS A 353 14.70 -12.11 7.35
CA LYS A 353 15.05 -11.67 5.99
C LYS A 353 13.82 -11.40 5.10
N ALA A 354 12.75 -12.17 5.26
CA ALA A 354 11.54 -12.05 4.44
C ALA A 354 10.90 -10.65 4.58
N ASP A 355 10.60 -10.21 5.81
CA ASP A 355 9.99 -8.90 6.06
C ASP A 355 10.88 -7.73 5.64
N TRP A 356 12.20 -7.84 5.86
CA TRP A 356 13.14 -6.82 5.37
C TRP A 356 13.22 -6.75 3.85
N THR A 357 12.82 -7.81 3.13
CA THR A 357 12.81 -7.81 1.66
C THR A 357 11.61 -7.03 1.11
N LEU A 358 10.48 -6.98 1.85
CA LEU A 358 9.28 -6.24 1.46
C LEU A 358 9.51 -4.72 1.39
N LEU A 359 10.49 -4.23 2.16
CA LEU A 359 10.82 -2.81 2.32
C LEU A 359 11.79 -2.28 1.25
N LYS A 360 12.22 -3.13 0.31
CA LYS A 360 13.02 -2.69 -0.85
C LYS A 360 12.17 -1.82 -1.76
N ALA A 361 12.80 -0.80 -2.33
CA ALA A 361 12.19 0.08 -3.32
C ALA A 361 13.08 0.22 -4.56
N HIS A 362 12.48 0.71 -5.63
CA HIS A 362 13.11 1.05 -6.89
C HIS A 362 13.42 2.56 -6.96
N GLU A 363 14.40 2.99 -7.76
CA GLU A 363 14.75 4.41 -7.88
C GLU A 363 13.59 5.29 -8.40
N SER A 364 12.73 4.72 -9.26
CA SER A 364 11.50 5.38 -9.72
C SER A 364 10.51 5.66 -8.60
N GLU A 365 10.62 4.99 -7.45
CA GLU A 365 9.79 5.27 -6.27
C GLU A 365 10.44 6.35 -5.37
N LEU A 366 11.68 6.77 -5.67
CA LEU A 366 12.41 7.84 -4.96
C LEU A 366 12.25 9.22 -5.60
N VAL A 367 11.56 9.30 -6.75
CA VAL A 367 11.24 10.58 -7.36
C VAL A 367 10.07 11.23 -6.60
N PRO A 368 9.98 12.56 -6.57
CA PRO A 368 8.86 13.21 -5.93
C PRO A 368 7.54 12.97 -6.67
N PRO A 369 6.39 12.97 -5.95
CA PRO A 369 5.08 12.98 -6.59
C PRO A 369 4.93 14.18 -7.53
N LYS A 370 4.31 13.97 -8.69
CA LYS A 370 3.85 15.08 -9.54
C LYS A 370 2.84 15.90 -8.74
N ALA A 371 3.10 17.20 -8.67
CA ALA A 371 2.29 18.17 -7.95
C ALA A 371 1.90 19.29 -8.92
N GLY A 372 0.61 19.59 -9.05
CA GLY A 372 0.07 20.65 -9.93
C GLY A 372 0.41 22.10 -9.55
N GLY A 373 1.43 22.37 -8.72
CA GLY A 373 1.86 23.72 -8.34
C GLY A 373 2.54 23.80 -6.96
N PRO A 374 2.84 24.99 -6.42
CA PRO A 374 3.26 25.14 -5.02
C PRO A 374 2.05 24.96 -4.09
N ILE A 375 1.81 23.73 -3.65
CA ILE A 375 0.53 23.32 -3.03
C ILE A 375 0.52 23.54 -1.52
N VAL A 376 1.70 23.61 -0.89
CA VAL A 376 1.86 23.73 0.56
C VAL A 376 3.09 24.59 0.86
N GLN A 377 2.93 25.71 1.57
CA GLN A 377 4.05 26.59 2.00
C GLN A 377 5.03 25.84 2.91
N GLY A 378 6.31 25.89 2.55
CA GLY A 378 7.38 25.15 3.23
C GLY A 378 7.35 23.64 2.99
N TYR A 379 6.53 23.14 2.05
CA TYR A 379 6.68 21.79 1.52
C TYR A 379 7.78 21.80 0.46
N ASP A 380 8.80 21.01 0.74
CA ASP A 380 9.92 20.80 -0.17
C ASP A 380 9.62 19.55 -1.00
N ASN A 381 8.95 19.74 -2.15
CA ASN A 381 8.60 18.63 -3.04
C ASN A 381 9.85 17.88 -3.50
N ALA A 382 11.01 18.55 -3.66
CA ALA A 382 12.25 17.91 -4.09
C ALA A 382 12.80 16.89 -3.07
N LYS A 383 12.35 16.95 -1.81
CA LYS A 383 12.68 15.97 -0.75
C LYS A 383 11.56 14.96 -0.49
N ASP A 384 10.46 15.01 -1.24
CA ASP A 384 9.41 14.00 -1.15
C ASP A 384 9.72 12.82 -2.08
N ILE A 385 9.15 11.66 -1.76
CA ILE A 385 9.33 10.42 -2.51
C ILE A 385 8.00 9.67 -2.57
N LYS A 386 7.84 8.72 -3.49
CA LYS A 386 6.57 7.98 -3.65
C LYS A 386 6.39 6.83 -2.67
N PHE A 387 7.49 6.26 -2.17
CA PHE A 387 7.48 4.99 -1.43
C PHE A 387 7.22 5.11 0.08
N GLY A 388 6.14 4.51 0.57
CA GLY A 388 5.85 4.29 2.00
C GLY A 388 6.06 2.84 2.46
N ALA A 389 6.32 2.63 3.75
CA ALA A 389 6.37 1.30 4.34
C ALA A 389 5.13 1.02 5.18
N GLN A 390 4.39 -0.05 4.91
CA GLN A 390 3.31 -0.50 5.79
C GLN A 390 3.79 -1.61 6.73
N ILE A 391 3.56 -1.41 8.03
CA ILE A 391 3.83 -2.41 9.07
C ILE A 391 2.55 -2.86 9.78
N SER A 392 2.61 -4.04 10.39
CA SER A 392 1.57 -4.55 11.30
C SER A 392 2.15 -4.88 12.67
N ALA A 393 1.43 -4.52 13.72
CA ALA A 393 1.81 -4.79 15.11
C ALA A 393 0.57 -5.12 15.94
N ASN A 394 0.77 -5.87 17.01
CA ASN A 394 -0.29 -6.23 17.97
C ASN A 394 -0.09 -5.62 19.37
N GLN A 395 1.09 -5.06 19.62
CA GLN A 395 1.46 -4.43 20.90
C GLN A 395 2.18 -3.09 20.66
N PRO A 396 1.97 -2.08 21.51
CA PRO A 396 2.62 -0.76 21.37
C PRO A 396 4.14 -0.85 21.21
N TRP A 397 4.82 -1.58 22.11
CA TRP A 397 6.28 -1.70 22.08
C TRP A 397 6.82 -2.31 20.76
N VAL A 398 6.06 -3.19 20.11
CA VAL A 398 6.43 -3.78 18.81
C VAL A 398 6.36 -2.71 17.72
N ALA A 399 5.27 -1.94 17.70
CA ALA A 399 5.07 -0.85 16.73
C ALA A 399 6.18 0.21 16.86
N VAL A 400 6.48 0.62 18.09
CA VAL A 400 7.54 1.61 18.39
C VAL A 400 8.92 1.09 17.96
N LYS A 401 9.31 -0.12 18.38
CA LYS A 401 10.63 -0.68 17.98
C LYS A 401 10.74 -0.92 16.48
N ALA A 402 9.64 -1.32 15.82
CA ALA A 402 9.62 -1.45 14.37
C ALA A 402 9.82 -0.10 13.69
N ALA A 403 9.14 0.97 14.14
CA ALA A 403 9.32 2.32 13.60
C ALA A 403 10.75 2.84 13.77
N GLU A 404 11.40 2.61 14.92
CA GLU A 404 12.81 2.95 15.12
C GLU A 404 13.72 2.17 14.16
N CYS A 405 13.48 0.86 14.01
CA CYS A 405 14.20 0.02 13.06
C CYS A 405 14.07 0.53 11.62
N LEU A 406 12.87 0.98 11.21
CA LEU A 406 12.66 1.56 9.88
C LEU A 406 13.44 2.85 9.71
N LYS A 407 13.31 3.80 10.65
CA LYS A 407 14.04 5.07 10.64
C LYS A 407 15.57 4.88 10.57
N ARG A 408 16.12 3.89 11.29
CA ARG A 408 17.58 3.62 11.28
C ARG A 408 18.09 2.93 10.03
N PHE A 409 17.32 2.01 9.45
CA PHE A 409 17.84 1.06 8.47
C PHE A 409 17.17 1.15 7.08
N VAL A 410 16.12 1.97 6.95
CA VAL A 410 15.36 2.18 5.71
C VAL A 410 15.32 3.69 5.44
N PRO A 411 16.40 4.27 4.90
CA PRO A 411 16.58 5.73 4.83
C PRO A 411 15.61 6.41 3.86
N HIS A 412 15.09 5.69 2.86
CA HIS A 412 14.18 6.24 1.86
C HIS A 412 12.75 5.80 2.16
N LEU A 413 12.12 6.49 3.12
CA LEU A 413 10.70 6.30 3.45
C LEU A 413 9.93 7.61 3.41
N ARG A 414 8.84 7.59 2.64
CA ARG A 414 7.87 8.66 2.60
C ARG A 414 7.11 8.73 3.91
N VAL A 415 6.58 7.59 4.36
CA VAL A 415 5.75 7.43 5.55
C VAL A 415 5.96 6.03 6.15
N ILE A 416 5.67 5.90 7.44
CA ILE A 416 5.46 4.61 8.10
C ILE A 416 3.96 4.45 8.35
N ASP A 417 3.32 3.53 7.62
CA ASP A 417 1.89 3.25 7.73
C ASP A 417 1.62 2.07 8.69
N LEU A 418 0.71 2.25 9.64
CA LEU A 418 0.27 1.19 10.53
C LEU A 418 -1.01 0.53 10.01
N ASN A 419 -0.91 -0.76 9.67
CA ASN A 419 -2.04 -1.55 9.24
C ASN A 419 -2.98 -1.85 10.43
N CYS A 420 -4.17 -1.26 10.37
CA CYS A 420 -5.26 -1.46 11.32
C CYS A 420 -6.50 -2.06 10.65
N GLY A 421 -6.36 -2.59 9.43
CA GLY A 421 -7.49 -2.97 8.56
C GLY A 421 -7.42 -4.38 7.99
N CYS A 422 -6.28 -5.09 8.10
CA CYS A 422 -6.14 -6.43 7.55
C CYS A 422 -7.10 -7.42 8.24
N PRO A 423 -7.97 -8.12 7.50
CA PRO A 423 -8.99 -9.00 8.07
C PRO A 423 -8.51 -10.44 8.32
N ILE A 424 -7.23 -10.76 8.04
CA ILE A 424 -6.67 -12.10 8.18
C ILE A 424 -6.84 -12.61 9.62
N ASP A 425 -7.47 -13.78 9.77
CA ASP A 425 -7.88 -14.29 11.08
C ASP A 425 -6.69 -14.58 12.00
N MET A 426 -5.58 -15.07 11.47
CA MET A 426 -4.36 -15.29 12.25
C MET A 426 -3.85 -14.00 12.86
N LEU A 427 -3.87 -12.90 12.09
CA LEU A 427 -3.42 -11.60 12.54
C LEU A 427 -4.42 -10.98 13.53
N PHE A 428 -5.72 -11.08 13.23
CA PHE A 428 -6.79 -10.60 14.09
C PHE A 428 -6.75 -11.27 15.47
N LYS A 429 -6.63 -12.60 15.51
CA LYS A 429 -6.53 -13.39 16.76
C LYS A 429 -5.26 -13.05 17.55
N ALA A 430 -4.18 -12.68 16.87
CA ALA A 430 -2.95 -12.21 17.53
C ALA A 430 -3.07 -10.78 18.08
N GLY A 431 -4.18 -10.08 17.84
CA GLY A 431 -4.45 -8.72 18.32
C GLY A 431 -3.89 -7.61 17.42
N GLY A 432 -3.55 -7.93 16.16
CA GLY A 432 -3.10 -6.95 15.15
C GLY A 432 -4.10 -6.80 14.00
N GLY A 433 -3.77 -5.96 13.01
CA GLY A 433 -4.66 -5.69 11.87
C GLY A 433 -6.01 -5.12 12.33
N SER A 434 -7.12 -5.64 11.81
CA SER A 434 -8.46 -5.14 12.14
C SER A 434 -8.89 -5.36 13.60
N ALA A 435 -8.13 -6.11 14.43
CA ALA A 435 -8.40 -6.20 15.86
C ALA A 435 -8.15 -4.86 16.58
N LEU A 436 -7.32 -4.00 16.01
CA LEU A 436 -7.05 -2.66 16.55
C LEU A 436 -8.26 -1.73 16.45
N LEU A 437 -9.25 -2.05 15.60
CA LEU A 437 -10.48 -1.27 15.41
C LEU A 437 -11.44 -1.32 16.61
N GLU A 438 -11.26 -2.26 17.54
CA GLU A 438 -11.99 -2.29 18.82
C GLU A 438 -11.08 -1.89 20.00
N ALA A 439 -9.76 -1.76 19.78
CA ALA A 439 -8.76 -1.47 20.79
C ALA A 439 -8.24 -0.03 20.69
N HIS A 440 -9.14 0.97 20.74
CA HIS A 440 -8.82 2.37 20.42
C HIS A 440 -7.66 2.96 21.24
N GLY A 441 -7.62 2.71 22.56
CA GLY A 441 -6.53 3.19 23.42
C GLY A 441 -5.17 2.56 23.09
N LYS A 442 -5.15 1.30 22.67
CA LYS A 442 -3.93 0.63 22.21
C LYS A 442 -3.43 1.24 20.90
N LEU A 443 -4.35 1.49 19.96
CA LEU A 443 -4.03 2.11 18.68
C LEU A 443 -3.46 3.52 18.85
N GLU A 444 -4.08 4.33 19.71
CA GLU A 444 -3.58 5.68 20.05
C GLU A 444 -2.13 5.63 20.59
N ARG A 445 -1.86 4.71 21.53
CA ARG A 445 -0.51 4.50 22.10
C ARG A 445 0.51 4.06 21.05
N MET A 446 0.10 3.20 20.11
CA MET A 446 0.97 2.78 19.00
C MET A 446 1.36 3.98 18.14
N VAL A 447 0.39 4.79 17.68
CA VAL A 447 0.65 5.95 16.82
C VAL A 447 1.52 6.98 17.54
N ARG A 448 1.18 7.31 18.79
CA ARG A 448 1.96 8.26 19.61
C ARG A 448 3.40 7.80 19.77
N GLY A 449 3.62 6.54 20.16
CA GLY A 449 4.97 6.04 20.37
C GLY A 449 5.77 5.90 19.07
N MET A 450 5.13 5.51 17.97
CA MET A 450 5.77 5.49 16.66
C MET A 450 6.21 6.90 16.25
N ASN A 451 5.39 7.91 16.49
CA ASN A 451 5.73 9.30 16.19
C ASN A 451 6.96 9.79 16.94
N THR A 452 7.13 9.41 18.20
CA THR A 452 8.31 9.81 18.98
C THR A 452 9.64 9.25 18.43
N VAL A 453 9.63 8.06 17.83
CA VAL A 453 10.88 7.39 17.42
C VAL A 453 11.14 7.44 15.91
N SER A 454 10.12 7.69 15.10
CA SER A 454 10.23 7.70 13.63
C SER A 454 11.06 8.86 13.04
N GLY A 455 11.64 9.72 13.87
CA GLY A 455 12.44 10.86 13.40
C GLY A 455 11.59 11.80 12.54
N GLU A 456 12.12 12.24 11.41
CA GLU A 456 11.40 13.09 10.45
C GLU A 456 10.32 12.34 9.65
N ILE A 457 10.24 11.01 9.74
CA ILE A 457 9.31 10.21 8.92
C ILE A 457 7.90 10.29 9.55
N PRO A 458 6.87 10.76 8.81
CA PRO A 458 5.50 10.81 9.30
C PRO A 458 4.86 9.43 9.46
N VAL A 459 3.94 9.31 10.42
CA VAL A 459 3.17 8.09 10.68
C VAL A 459 1.74 8.24 10.16
N THR A 460 1.29 7.25 9.38
CA THR A 460 -0.08 7.16 8.85
C THR A 460 -0.76 5.89 9.34
N VAL A 461 -2.08 5.80 9.21
CA VAL A 461 -2.81 4.55 9.50
C VAL A 461 -3.76 4.18 8.38
N LYS A 462 -3.93 2.87 8.18
CA LYS A 462 -4.97 2.32 7.29
C LYS A 462 -6.00 1.52 8.08
N ILE A 463 -7.24 1.98 8.09
CA ILE A 463 -8.36 1.41 8.87
C ILE A 463 -9.48 0.89 7.95
N ARG A 464 -10.50 0.29 8.57
CA ARG A 464 -11.77 -0.14 7.99
C ARG A 464 -12.92 0.53 8.73
N THR A 465 -14.15 0.47 8.21
CA THR A 465 -15.33 1.08 8.86
C THR A 465 -15.57 0.56 10.28
N GLY A 466 -15.21 -0.70 10.53
CA GLY A 466 -15.24 -1.35 11.85
C GLY A 466 -14.98 -2.85 11.74
N VAL A 467 -15.08 -3.57 12.85
CA VAL A 467 -15.02 -5.05 12.83
C VAL A 467 -16.33 -5.63 12.28
N ARG A 468 -17.46 -5.11 12.75
CA ARG A 468 -18.82 -5.55 12.41
C ARG A 468 -19.52 -4.50 11.55
N SER A 469 -20.35 -4.96 10.63
CA SER A 469 -21.00 -4.08 9.64
C SER A 469 -22.09 -3.20 10.26
N ASN A 470 -22.77 -3.70 11.29
CA ASN A 470 -23.83 -2.99 12.02
C ASN A 470 -23.32 -2.08 13.14
N ARG A 471 -22.00 -2.07 13.39
CA ARG A 471 -21.36 -1.28 14.45
C ARG A 471 -20.07 -0.67 13.93
N PRO A 472 -20.15 0.33 13.03
CA PRO A 472 -18.97 1.01 12.56
C PRO A 472 -18.29 1.77 13.72
N THR A 473 -16.96 1.75 13.75
CA THR A 473 -16.14 2.40 14.79
C THR A 473 -15.19 3.45 14.22
N ALA A 474 -15.11 3.60 12.89
CA ALA A 474 -14.13 4.48 12.25
C ALA A 474 -14.26 5.95 12.69
N THR A 475 -15.46 6.51 12.85
CA THR A 475 -15.63 7.90 13.34
C THR A 475 -15.04 8.10 14.74
N SER A 476 -15.22 7.12 15.64
CA SER A 476 -14.63 7.14 16.98
C SER A 476 -13.11 7.01 16.94
N ILE A 477 -12.57 6.18 16.05
CA ILE A 477 -11.13 6.01 15.87
C ILE A 477 -10.50 7.27 15.29
N ILE A 478 -11.11 7.85 14.24
CA ILE A 478 -10.67 9.09 13.60
C ILE A 478 -10.62 10.20 14.63
N ASN A 479 -11.68 10.40 15.41
CA ASN A 479 -11.69 11.37 16.51
C ASN A 479 -10.52 11.14 17.47
N LYS A 480 -10.26 9.90 17.86
CA LYS A 480 -9.18 9.59 18.81
C LYS A 480 -7.79 9.80 18.22
N LEU A 481 -7.60 9.53 16.94
CA LEU A 481 -6.32 9.74 16.25
C LEU A 481 -6.05 11.21 15.91
N ALA A 482 -7.10 11.97 15.66
CA ALA A 482 -7.02 13.40 15.39
C ALA A 482 -6.82 14.22 16.66
N PHE A 483 -7.57 13.90 17.72
CA PHE A 483 -7.64 14.71 18.93
C PHE A 483 -6.97 14.09 20.17
N GLY A 484 -6.69 12.78 20.16
CA GLY A 484 -6.34 12.03 21.36
C GLY A 484 -7.56 11.64 22.19
N ALA A 485 -7.38 10.72 23.16
CA ALA A 485 -8.39 10.50 24.20
C ALA A 485 -8.67 11.82 24.95
N ARG A 486 -9.88 12.05 25.44
CA ARG A 486 -10.19 13.24 26.26
C ARG A 486 -9.19 13.43 27.41
N GLU A 487 -8.84 12.34 28.09
CA GLU A 487 -7.86 12.31 29.18
C GLU A 487 -6.42 12.60 28.73
N HIS A 488 -6.07 12.22 27.49
CA HIS A 488 -4.75 12.49 26.93
C HIS A 488 -4.68 13.87 26.27
N ARG A 489 -5.79 14.43 25.79
CA ARG A 489 -5.81 15.65 25.00
C ARG A 489 -5.30 16.85 25.77
N GLU A 490 -5.70 16.98 27.03
CA GLU A 490 -5.31 18.08 27.91
C GLU A 490 -3.86 18.00 28.40
N ARG A 491 -3.21 16.84 28.26
CA ARG A 491 -1.89 16.58 28.86
C ARG A 491 -0.82 16.23 27.84
N LEU A 492 -1.18 15.41 26.84
CA LEU A 492 -0.30 14.87 25.80
C LEU A 492 -0.65 15.39 24.40
N GLY A 493 -1.75 16.12 24.24
CA GLY A 493 -2.23 16.59 22.95
C GLY A 493 -2.61 15.47 21.97
N ALA A 494 -2.66 15.82 20.68
CA ALA A 494 -2.98 14.87 19.63
C ALA A 494 -1.90 13.77 19.49
N PRO A 495 -2.25 12.55 19.05
CA PRO A 495 -1.28 11.49 18.78
C PRO A 495 -0.34 11.80 17.60
N GLY A 496 -0.70 12.75 16.74
CA GLY A 496 0.09 13.19 15.59
C GLY A 496 -0.05 12.33 14.33
N CYS A 497 -1.21 11.70 14.11
CA CYS A 497 -1.42 10.90 12.89
C CYS A 497 -1.46 11.82 11.66
N ALA A 498 -0.54 11.62 10.69
CA ALA A 498 -0.39 12.52 9.56
C ALA A 498 -1.45 12.31 8.45
N ALA A 499 -1.88 11.06 8.26
CA ALA A 499 -2.94 10.71 7.34
C ALA A 499 -3.69 9.44 7.78
N ILE A 500 -4.99 9.40 7.49
CA ILE A 500 -5.83 8.22 7.70
C ILE A 500 -6.35 7.75 6.33
N THR A 501 -6.16 6.47 6.03
CA THR A 501 -6.85 5.82 4.91
C THR A 501 -8.00 4.97 5.43
N LEU A 502 -9.22 5.22 4.97
CA LEU A 502 -10.40 4.43 5.32
C LEU A 502 -10.81 3.53 4.17
N HIS A 503 -10.77 2.22 4.37
CA HIS A 503 -11.45 1.30 3.48
C HIS A 503 -12.94 1.23 3.82
N GLY A 504 -13.81 1.53 2.85
CA GLY A 504 -15.27 1.60 2.99
C GLY A 504 -15.97 0.26 3.28
N ARG A 505 -15.26 -0.73 3.83
CA ARG A 505 -15.86 -1.99 4.29
C ARG A 505 -15.43 -2.31 5.71
N SER A 506 -16.30 -3.01 6.42
CA SER A 506 -15.99 -3.65 7.70
C SER A 506 -15.02 -4.82 7.49
N ARG A 507 -14.47 -5.34 8.59
CA ARG A 507 -13.71 -6.60 8.56
C ARG A 507 -14.61 -7.75 8.10
N GLU A 508 -15.80 -7.87 8.70
CA GLU A 508 -16.79 -8.92 8.43
C GLU A 508 -17.20 -8.98 6.95
N GLN A 509 -17.43 -7.81 6.34
CA GLN A 509 -17.75 -7.70 4.91
C GLN A 509 -16.63 -8.25 4.01
N ARG A 510 -15.38 -8.28 4.48
CA ARG A 510 -14.19 -8.61 3.68
C ARG A 510 -14.22 -7.90 2.32
N TYR A 511 -14.68 -8.61 1.29
CA TYR A 511 -14.87 -8.16 -0.09
C TYR A 511 -16.25 -8.52 -0.69
N THR A 512 -17.16 -9.08 0.10
CA THR A 512 -18.44 -9.67 -0.37
C THR A 512 -19.51 -8.62 -0.68
N ARG A 513 -19.34 -7.41 -0.15
CA ARG A 513 -20.23 -6.26 -0.38
C ARG A 513 -19.49 -5.13 -1.07
N ARG A 514 -20.23 -4.15 -1.60
CA ARG A 514 -19.64 -2.91 -2.12
C ARG A 514 -19.03 -2.08 -0.99
N ALA A 515 -18.00 -1.29 -1.30
CA ALA A 515 -17.52 -0.27 -0.38
C ALA A 515 -18.58 0.82 -0.18
N ASP A 516 -18.79 1.20 1.08
CA ASP A 516 -19.71 2.26 1.50
C ASP A 516 -19.00 3.61 1.45
N TRP A 517 -19.13 4.29 0.31
CA TRP A 517 -18.56 5.61 0.08
C TRP A 517 -19.35 6.73 0.76
N SER A 518 -20.63 6.52 1.08
CA SER A 518 -21.42 7.46 1.88
C SER A 518 -20.84 7.58 3.29
N TYR A 519 -20.52 6.46 3.93
CA TYR A 519 -19.87 6.46 5.25
C TYR A 519 -18.42 6.98 5.20
N VAL A 520 -17.72 6.80 4.07
CA VAL A 520 -16.42 7.46 3.84
C VAL A 520 -16.58 8.98 3.80
N ALA A 521 -17.63 9.49 3.13
CA ALA A 521 -17.93 10.92 3.07
C ALA A 521 -18.25 11.52 4.45
N GLU A 522 -19.01 10.81 5.28
CA GLU A 522 -19.25 11.21 6.68
C GLU A 522 -17.94 11.35 7.48
N CYS A 523 -17.02 10.38 7.30
CA CYS A 523 -15.70 10.42 7.93
C CYS A 523 -14.81 11.55 7.37
N ALA A 524 -14.92 11.85 6.08
CA ALA A 524 -14.21 12.96 5.44
C ALA A 524 -14.68 14.30 6.01
N ALA A 525 -16.00 14.49 6.16
CA ALA A 525 -16.57 15.68 6.78
C ALA A 525 -16.10 15.88 8.22
N LEU A 526 -15.94 14.80 8.99
CA LEU A 526 -15.38 14.85 10.35
C LEU A 526 -13.91 15.32 10.37
N ILE A 527 -13.11 14.91 9.39
CA ILE A 527 -11.71 15.32 9.29
C ILE A 527 -11.61 16.75 8.77
N LYS A 528 -12.51 17.16 7.87
CA LYS A 528 -12.63 18.54 7.44
C LYS A 528 -12.99 19.46 8.60
N SER A 529 -13.98 19.09 9.42
CA SER A 529 -14.34 19.88 10.61
C SER A 529 -13.22 19.91 11.65
N TYR A 530 -12.46 18.82 11.82
CA TYR A 530 -11.20 18.83 12.59
C TYR A 530 -10.23 19.87 12.05
N ASN A 531 -10.02 19.88 10.73
CA ASN A 531 -9.09 20.78 10.09
C ASN A 531 -9.56 22.25 10.15
N GLU A 532 -10.85 22.53 10.19
CA GLU A 532 -11.39 23.89 10.35
C GLU A 532 -11.36 24.35 11.82
N THR A 533 -11.68 23.46 12.77
CA THR A 533 -11.75 23.80 14.20
C THR A 533 -10.37 24.13 14.78
N LYS A 534 -9.32 23.41 14.35
CA LYS A 534 -7.94 23.74 14.76
C LYS A 534 -7.54 25.16 14.33
N ASP A 535 -7.99 25.60 13.15
CA ASP A 535 -7.65 26.92 12.59
C ASP A 535 -8.40 28.02 13.36
N ALA A 536 -9.64 27.75 13.83
CA ALA A 536 -10.42 28.66 14.67
C ALA A 536 -9.94 28.72 16.14
N ASP A 537 -9.46 27.60 16.70
CA ASP A 537 -8.91 27.53 18.07
C ASP A 537 -7.51 28.17 18.18
N THR A 538 -6.89 28.57 17.06
CA THR A 538 -5.58 29.26 17.01
C THR A 538 -5.65 30.69 17.58
N ASP A 539 -6.85 31.21 17.90
CA ASP A 539 -7.07 32.57 18.39
C ASP A 539 -7.63 32.64 19.84
N THR A 540 -7.57 31.56 20.63
CA THR A 540 -7.94 31.61 22.07
C THR A 540 -6.99 30.83 22.98
N ILE A 541 -6.91 31.26 24.25
CA ILE A 541 -5.97 30.88 25.35
C ILE A 541 -5.92 29.35 25.69
N ARG A 542 -6.58 28.47 24.95
CA ARG A 542 -6.65 27.01 25.17
C ARG A 542 -6.00 26.19 24.04
N GLU A 543 -4.81 26.61 23.61
CA GLU A 543 -4.05 25.92 22.56
C GLU A 543 -3.75 24.44 22.94
N PRO A 544 -4.10 23.46 22.08
CA PRO A 544 -3.29 22.26 21.98
C PRO A 544 -1.93 22.66 21.40
N ASP A 545 -0.84 22.36 22.11
CA ASP A 545 0.53 22.69 21.68
C ASP A 545 0.70 22.37 20.17
N ALA A 546 0.95 23.42 19.37
CA ALA A 546 1.03 23.38 17.90
C ALA A 546 1.96 22.28 17.39
N SER A 547 2.89 21.90 18.25
CA SER A 547 3.86 20.87 17.97
C SER A 547 3.34 19.43 18.02
N THR A 548 2.21 19.19 18.68
CA THR A 548 1.53 17.88 18.75
C THR A 548 0.67 17.56 17.53
N LEU A 549 0.53 18.51 16.58
CA LEU A 549 -0.37 18.41 15.43
C LEU A 549 0.21 17.59 14.24
N PRO A 550 -0.65 16.98 13.42
CA PRO A 550 -0.29 16.27 12.19
C PRO A 550 0.59 17.07 11.22
N ASN A 551 1.36 16.36 10.41
CA ASN A 551 2.56 16.94 9.83
C ASN A 551 2.37 17.57 8.44
N SER A 552 1.57 18.61 8.37
CA SER A 552 1.33 19.44 7.17
C SER A 552 1.20 20.92 7.60
N LYS A 553 1.14 21.84 6.63
CA LYS A 553 1.40 23.30 6.83
C LYS A 553 0.64 23.96 7.97
N ASP A 554 -0.47 23.42 8.42
CA ASP A 554 -1.29 23.99 9.50
C ASP A 554 -1.68 22.94 10.56
N GLY A 555 -1.05 21.76 10.57
CA GLY A 555 -1.55 20.64 11.36
C GLY A 555 -2.61 19.78 10.66
N LYS A 556 -2.80 19.93 9.33
CA LYS A 556 -3.85 19.24 8.57
C LYS A 556 -3.60 17.72 8.57
N MET A 557 -4.60 16.96 9.00
CA MET A 557 -4.62 15.51 8.85
C MET A 557 -5.23 15.16 7.49
N TYR A 558 -4.49 14.45 6.64
CA TYR A 558 -5.01 14.02 5.33
C TYR A 558 -5.93 12.81 5.46
N PHE A 559 -6.91 12.72 4.55
CA PHE A 559 -7.85 11.61 4.50
C PHE A 559 -7.92 10.99 3.11
N LEU A 560 -7.66 9.69 3.04
CA LEU A 560 -7.73 8.92 1.81
C LEU A 560 -8.91 7.95 1.84
N GLY A 561 -9.72 7.99 0.79
CA GLY A 561 -10.75 6.99 0.54
C GLY A 561 -10.16 5.71 -0.07
N ASN A 562 -10.73 4.55 0.26
CA ASN A 562 -10.30 3.28 -0.32
C ASN A 562 -11.48 2.31 -0.49
N GLY A 563 -11.54 1.66 -1.65
CA GLY A 563 -12.50 0.60 -1.92
C GLY A 563 -13.15 0.76 -3.29
N ASP A 564 -13.12 -0.29 -4.09
CA ASP A 564 -13.87 -0.45 -5.35
C ASP A 564 -13.71 0.61 -6.45
N CYS A 565 -12.82 1.58 -6.30
CA CYS A 565 -12.43 2.50 -7.38
C CYS A 565 -11.82 1.72 -8.56
N TYR A 566 -12.44 1.84 -9.74
CA TYR A 566 -12.09 1.07 -10.96
C TYR A 566 -12.08 1.90 -12.26
N SER A 567 -12.39 3.19 -12.17
CA SER A 567 -12.33 4.13 -13.29
C SER A 567 -11.87 5.52 -12.83
N HIS A 568 -11.40 6.34 -13.76
CA HIS A 568 -11.09 7.75 -13.50
C HIS A 568 -12.35 8.54 -13.05
N VAL A 569 -13.54 8.19 -13.58
CA VAL A 569 -14.81 8.81 -13.16
C VAL A 569 -15.07 8.56 -11.69
N GLU A 570 -14.97 7.31 -11.23
CA GLU A 570 -15.13 6.96 -9.81
C GLU A 570 -14.05 7.63 -8.95
N TYR A 571 -12.80 7.69 -9.42
CA TYR A 571 -11.72 8.36 -8.69
C TYR A 571 -12.04 9.84 -8.41
N PHE A 572 -12.47 10.58 -9.44
CA PHE A 572 -12.82 11.99 -9.29
C PHE A 572 -14.14 12.19 -8.54
N ASP A 573 -15.14 11.34 -8.76
CA ASP A 573 -16.39 11.34 -7.99
C ASP A 573 -16.13 11.18 -6.49
N HIS A 574 -15.25 10.26 -6.10
CA HIS A 574 -14.89 10.06 -4.71
C HIS A 574 -14.20 11.28 -4.09
N ILE A 575 -13.39 12.01 -4.85
CA ILE A 575 -12.77 13.26 -4.37
C ILE A 575 -13.82 14.37 -4.27
N ASP A 576 -14.60 14.58 -5.33
CA ASP A 576 -15.51 15.72 -5.46
C ASP A 576 -16.76 15.57 -4.59
N ASN A 577 -17.33 14.37 -4.51
CA ASN A 577 -18.56 14.10 -3.77
C ASN A 577 -18.34 13.48 -2.39
N ALA A 578 -17.35 12.58 -2.22
CA ALA A 578 -17.04 12.04 -0.89
C ALA A 578 -16.05 12.91 -0.09
N GLY A 579 -15.44 13.93 -0.71
CA GLY A 579 -14.63 14.93 -0.02
C GLY A 579 -13.30 14.42 0.54
N VAL A 580 -12.77 13.33 0.01
CA VAL A 580 -11.45 12.80 0.39
C VAL A 580 -10.33 13.57 -0.32
N ASP A 581 -9.15 13.67 0.29
CA ASP A 581 -8.01 14.38 -0.32
C ASP A 581 -7.43 13.61 -1.52
N SER A 582 -7.46 12.28 -1.46
CA SER A 582 -7.02 11.37 -2.53
C SER A 582 -7.67 9.99 -2.36
N VAL A 583 -7.58 9.14 -3.39
CA VAL A 583 -8.07 7.78 -3.35
C VAL A 583 -6.92 6.79 -3.42
N MET A 584 -6.91 5.85 -2.47
CA MET A 584 -6.04 4.68 -2.51
C MET A 584 -6.72 3.56 -3.31
N ILE A 585 -6.04 3.06 -4.33
CA ILE A 585 -6.55 2.07 -5.29
C ILE A 585 -5.90 0.71 -5.02
N GLY A 586 -6.73 -0.32 -4.84
CA GLY A 586 -6.28 -1.70 -4.57
C GLY A 586 -6.53 -2.64 -5.75
N ARG A 587 -7.58 -3.45 -5.66
CA ARG A 587 -7.93 -4.46 -6.68
C ARG A 587 -8.11 -3.88 -8.09
N GLY A 588 -8.64 -2.66 -8.20
CA GLY A 588 -8.77 -2.00 -9.51
C GLY A 588 -7.43 -1.87 -10.25
N ALA A 589 -6.35 -1.52 -9.54
CA ALA A 589 -5.01 -1.48 -10.11
C ALA A 589 -4.46 -2.88 -10.46
N LEU A 590 -4.80 -3.92 -9.68
CA LEU A 590 -4.38 -5.30 -9.99
C LEU A 590 -5.04 -5.83 -11.27
N VAL A 591 -6.33 -5.54 -11.47
CA VAL A 591 -7.04 -5.93 -12.69
C VAL A 591 -6.56 -5.09 -13.87
N LYS A 592 -6.34 -3.78 -13.64
CA LYS A 592 -6.06 -2.79 -14.67
C LYS A 592 -5.02 -1.76 -14.20
N PRO A 593 -3.70 -2.02 -14.31
CA PRO A 593 -2.68 -1.11 -13.78
C PRO A 593 -2.66 0.27 -14.45
N TRP A 594 -3.10 0.35 -15.71
CA TRP A 594 -3.22 1.61 -16.43
C TRP A 594 -4.42 2.45 -15.97
N LEU A 595 -5.15 2.04 -14.92
CA LEU A 595 -6.12 2.88 -14.24
C LEU A 595 -5.47 4.18 -13.73
N PHE A 596 -4.19 4.15 -13.33
CA PHE A 596 -3.46 5.38 -13.00
C PHE A 596 -3.29 6.31 -14.22
N GLU A 597 -3.06 5.73 -15.40
CA GLU A 597 -2.93 6.46 -16.67
C GLU A 597 -4.28 7.05 -17.09
N GLU A 598 -5.37 6.31 -16.85
CA GLU A 598 -6.74 6.80 -17.05
C GLU A 598 -7.05 8.00 -16.15
N ILE A 599 -6.61 7.97 -14.89
CA ILE A 599 -6.79 9.07 -13.94
C ILE A 599 -5.98 10.29 -14.38
N GLU A 600 -4.70 10.09 -14.73
CA GLU A 600 -3.84 11.18 -15.22
C GLU A 600 -4.43 11.84 -16.48
N LYS A 601 -4.97 11.04 -17.41
CA LYS A 601 -5.55 11.55 -18.66
C LYS A 601 -7.02 11.99 -18.55
N GLY A 602 -7.70 11.66 -17.46
CA GLY A 602 -9.13 11.90 -17.28
C GLY A 602 -10.02 11.24 -18.33
N GLN A 603 -9.64 10.05 -18.84
CA GLN A 603 -10.42 9.34 -19.86
C GLN A 603 -10.30 7.82 -19.72
N TYR A 604 -11.25 7.10 -20.31
CA TYR A 604 -11.19 5.64 -20.42
C TYR A 604 -10.11 5.20 -21.41
N LEU A 605 -9.33 4.17 -21.05
CA LEU A 605 -8.30 3.61 -21.92
C LEU A 605 -8.57 2.13 -22.15
N ASP A 606 -8.96 1.80 -23.38
CA ASP A 606 -9.18 0.43 -23.82
C ASP A 606 -7.89 -0.14 -24.43
N LYS A 607 -7.05 -0.74 -23.58
CA LYS A 607 -5.75 -1.27 -24.01
C LYS A 607 -5.91 -2.55 -24.81
N THR A 608 -5.24 -2.58 -25.96
CA THR A 608 -5.19 -3.75 -26.85
C THR A 608 -4.49 -4.94 -26.19
N ALA A 609 -4.67 -6.15 -26.75
CA ALA A 609 -3.94 -7.34 -26.31
C ALA A 609 -2.41 -7.13 -26.27
N THR A 610 -1.87 -6.47 -27.31
CA THR A 610 -0.43 -6.21 -27.46
C THR A 610 0.10 -5.27 -26.38
N GLU A 611 -0.62 -4.18 -26.09
CA GLU A 611 -0.25 -3.28 -24.99
C GLU A 611 -0.28 -3.99 -23.63
N ARG A 612 -1.29 -4.84 -23.41
CA ARG A 612 -1.42 -5.64 -22.18
C ARG A 612 -0.27 -6.65 -22.02
N LEU A 613 0.12 -7.32 -23.11
CA LEU A 613 1.31 -8.17 -23.15
C LEU A 613 2.59 -7.37 -22.88
N GLY A 614 2.69 -6.14 -23.37
CA GLY A 614 3.81 -5.23 -23.05
C GLY A 614 3.94 -4.93 -21.55
N TYR A 615 2.81 -4.84 -20.82
CA TYR A 615 2.85 -4.70 -19.35
C TYR A 615 3.33 -5.99 -18.65
N ILE A 616 2.96 -7.16 -19.17
CA ILE A 616 3.48 -8.45 -18.69
C ILE A 616 4.98 -8.54 -18.93
N GLU A 617 5.47 -8.14 -20.11
CA GLU A 617 6.90 -8.09 -20.41
C GLU A 617 7.64 -7.18 -19.42
N LYS A 618 7.14 -5.96 -19.20
CA LYS A 618 7.72 -5.03 -18.23
C LYS A 618 7.79 -5.65 -16.83
N PHE A 619 6.70 -6.25 -16.36
CA PHE A 619 6.69 -6.94 -15.07
C PHE A 619 7.75 -8.04 -15.00
N VAL A 620 7.90 -8.85 -16.05
CA VAL A 620 8.94 -9.89 -16.12
C VAL A 620 10.34 -9.29 -16.02
N ARG A 621 10.64 -8.25 -16.80
CA ARG A 621 11.95 -7.57 -16.75
C ARG A 621 12.24 -7.05 -15.34
N TYR A 622 11.27 -6.40 -14.72
CA TYR A 622 11.42 -5.86 -13.36
C TYR A 622 11.53 -6.97 -12.31
N GLY A 623 10.86 -8.10 -12.51
CA GLY A 623 10.98 -9.28 -11.66
C GLY A 623 12.37 -9.91 -11.72
N LEU A 624 12.94 -10.04 -12.92
CA LEU A 624 14.31 -10.54 -13.10
C LEU A 624 15.34 -9.61 -12.45
N GLU A 625 15.13 -8.30 -12.50
CA GLU A 625 15.97 -7.33 -11.78
C GLU A 625 15.82 -7.45 -10.25
N ALA A 626 14.60 -7.64 -9.75
CA ALA A 626 14.31 -7.67 -8.32
C ALA A 626 14.69 -8.98 -7.63
N TRP A 627 14.45 -10.11 -8.29
CA TRP A 627 14.61 -11.46 -7.73
C TRP A 627 15.80 -12.23 -8.30
N GLY A 628 16.37 -11.76 -9.42
CA GLY A 628 17.49 -12.39 -10.11
C GLY A 628 17.09 -13.02 -11.44
N SER A 629 18.08 -13.23 -12.28
CA SER A 629 17.94 -13.91 -13.58
C SER A 629 18.52 -15.33 -13.58
N ASP A 630 18.79 -15.90 -12.39
CA ASP A 630 19.08 -17.34 -12.24
C ASP A 630 17.78 -18.15 -12.14
N GLU A 631 17.87 -19.49 -12.05
CA GLU A 631 16.69 -20.36 -12.00
C GLU A 631 15.72 -19.96 -10.88
N LEU A 632 16.28 -19.63 -9.70
CA LEU A 632 15.51 -19.18 -8.55
C LEU A 632 14.77 -17.88 -8.84
N GLY A 633 15.46 -16.88 -9.38
CA GLY A 633 14.85 -15.59 -9.71
C GLY A 633 13.79 -15.68 -10.80
N ILE A 634 13.99 -16.53 -11.82
CA ILE A 634 12.96 -16.85 -12.83
C ILE A 634 11.75 -17.54 -12.20
N GLY A 635 11.97 -18.50 -11.30
CA GLY A 635 10.89 -19.18 -10.58
C GLY A 635 10.04 -18.21 -9.76
N PHE A 636 10.68 -17.29 -9.03
CA PHE A 636 9.96 -16.23 -8.29
C PHE A 636 9.22 -15.27 -9.24
N THR A 637 9.87 -14.82 -10.31
CA THR A 637 9.25 -13.94 -11.31
C THR A 637 8.01 -14.57 -11.91
N ARG A 638 8.11 -15.84 -12.32
CA ARG A 638 6.97 -16.62 -12.85
C ARG A 638 5.86 -16.72 -11.81
N ARG A 639 6.18 -17.13 -10.58
CA ARG A 639 5.19 -17.27 -9.51
C ARG A 639 4.40 -15.98 -9.31
N PHE A 640 5.06 -14.86 -9.10
CA PHE A 640 4.39 -13.59 -8.83
C PHE A 640 3.68 -13.01 -10.07
N LEU A 641 4.17 -13.30 -11.29
CA LEU A 641 3.43 -12.98 -12.51
C LEU A 641 2.10 -13.74 -12.55
N LEU A 642 2.11 -15.05 -12.30
CA LEU A 642 0.88 -15.86 -12.30
C LEU A 642 -0.10 -15.44 -11.19
N GLU A 643 0.42 -15.08 -10.01
CA GLU A 643 -0.39 -14.51 -8.94
C GLU A 643 -1.03 -13.17 -9.39
N TRP A 644 -0.33 -12.33 -10.16
CA TRP A 644 -0.91 -11.10 -10.70
C TRP A 644 -1.93 -11.37 -11.83
N MET A 645 -1.66 -12.34 -12.70
CA MET A 645 -2.59 -12.76 -13.76
C MET A 645 -3.93 -13.32 -13.24
N SER A 646 -3.94 -13.84 -12.01
CA SER A 646 -5.17 -14.20 -11.30
C SER A 646 -6.11 -13.02 -11.02
N PHE A 647 -5.65 -11.78 -11.23
CA PHE A 647 -6.48 -10.58 -11.23
C PHE A 647 -6.71 -10.01 -12.62
N THR A 648 -5.67 -9.91 -13.46
CA THR A 648 -5.79 -9.25 -14.78
C THR A 648 -6.74 -9.97 -15.74
N HIS A 649 -6.94 -11.28 -15.61
CA HIS A 649 -7.90 -12.01 -16.45
C HIS A 649 -9.35 -11.54 -16.26
N ARG A 650 -9.64 -10.84 -15.15
CA ARG A 650 -10.96 -10.27 -14.87
C ARG A 650 -11.22 -8.99 -15.68
N TYR A 651 -10.21 -8.46 -16.36
CA TYR A 651 -10.38 -7.28 -17.20
C TYR A 651 -11.20 -7.62 -18.45
N VAL A 652 -12.36 -6.97 -18.56
CA VAL A 652 -13.18 -6.99 -19.77
C VAL A 652 -12.82 -5.75 -20.61
N PRO A 653 -12.41 -5.92 -21.89
CA PRO A 653 -12.14 -4.78 -22.77
C PRO A 653 -13.32 -3.81 -22.87
N LEU A 654 -13.05 -2.51 -22.87
CA LEU A 654 -14.14 -1.52 -22.82
C LEU A 654 -14.96 -1.52 -24.11
N GLY A 655 -14.33 -1.75 -25.27
CA GLY A 655 -15.00 -1.78 -26.56
C GLY A 655 -16.03 -2.90 -26.73
N ILE A 656 -16.02 -3.91 -25.86
CA ILE A 656 -17.00 -5.02 -25.88
C ILE A 656 -18.08 -4.89 -24.80
N LEU A 657 -18.03 -3.86 -23.96
CA LEU A 657 -19.09 -3.57 -23.00
C LEU A 657 -20.27 -2.87 -23.71
N GLU A 658 -21.50 -3.16 -23.29
CA GLU A 658 -22.71 -2.49 -23.79
C GLU A 658 -22.79 -1.05 -23.30
N HIS A 659 -22.35 -0.79 -22.06
CA HIS A 659 -22.36 0.53 -21.46
C HIS A 659 -21.20 0.75 -20.49
N LEU A 660 -20.81 2.02 -20.32
CA LEU A 660 -19.86 2.49 -19.32
C LEU A 660 -20.61 3.17 -18.15
N PRO A 661 -20.01 3.32 -16.96
CA PRO A 661 -18.70 2.82 -16.51
C PRO A 661 -18.68 1.29 -16.28
N PRO A 662 -17.51 0.63 -16.39
CA PRO A 662 -17.34 -0.73 -15.89
C PRO A 662 -17.39 -0.74 -14.35
N SER A 663 -17.90 -1.81 -13.74
CA SER A 663 -17.84 -2.00 -12.29
C SER A 663 -16.92 -3.16 -11.92
N LEU A 664 -16.07 -2.95 -10.91
CA LEU A 664 -15.12 -3.95 -10.42
C LEU A 664 -15.80 -5.24 -9.93
N ASN A 665 -17.04 -5.10 -9.46
CA ASN A 665 -17.80 -6.20 -8.85
C ASN A 665 -18.64 -6.97 -9.89
N ASP A 666 -18.68 -6.50 -11.14
CA ASP A 666 -19.42 -7.18 -12.20
C ASP A 666 -18.64 -8.42 -12.65
N ARG A 667 -19.32 -9.56 -12.74
CA ARG A 667 -18.72 -10.83 -13.17
C ARG A 667 -18.99 -11.05 -14.65
N PRO A 668 -17.95 -11.17 -15.50
CA PRO A 668 -18.18 -11.44 -16.90
C PRO A 668 -18.80 -12.82 -17.09
N PRO A 669 -19.87 -12.96 -17.89
CA PRO A 669 -20.26 -14.26 -18.44
C PRO A 669 -19.15 -14.80 -19.34
N ALA A 670 -19.22 -16.08 -19.74
CA ALA A 670 -18.26 -16.61 -20.70
C ALA A 670 -18.31 -15.81 -22.02
N PHE A 671 -17.17 -15.25 -22.43
CA PHE A 671 -17.08 -14.38 -23.60
C PHE A 671 -15.80 -14.67 -24.38
N ARG A 672 -15.80 -14.32 -25.66
CA ARG A 672 -14.60 -14.27 -26.50
C ARG A 672 -14.13 -12.83 -26.61
N GLY A 673 -12.82 -12.60 -26.50
CA GLY A 673 -12.23 -11.29 -26.75
C GLY A 673 -12.29 -10.91 -28.22
N ARG A 674 -11.84 -9.71 -28.57
CA ARG A 674 -11.81 -9.23 -29.97
C ARG A 674 -10.88 -10.04 -30.88
N ASN A 675 -9.95 -10.75 -30.27
CA ASN A 675 -9.05 -11.70 -30.93
C ASN A 675 -8.66 -12.84 -29.98
N GLU A 676 -7.93 -13.83 -30.49
CA GLU A 676 -7.49 -15.00 -29.72
C GLU A 676 -6.64 -14.62 -28.51
N MET A 677 -5.76 -13.62 -28.64
CA MET A 677 -4.89 -13.19 -27.54
C MET A 677 -5.70 -12.52 -26.41
N GLU A 678 -6.71 -11.71 -26.74
CA GLU A 678 -7.61 -11.17 -25.72
C GLU A 678 -8.39 -12.26 -25.01
N THR A 679 -8.82 -13.28 -25.75
CA THR A 679 -9.51 -14.45 -25.20
C THR A 679 -8.58 -15.23 -24.26
N LEU A 680 -7.32 -15.42 -24.64
CA LEU A 680 -6.30 -16.07 -23.82
C LEU A 680 -6.01 -15.27 -22.53
N LEU A 681 -5.90 -13.94 -22.64
CA LEU A 681 -5.69 -13.07 -21.49
C LEU A 681 -6.89 -13.04 -20.53
N ALA A 682 -8.10 -13.31 -21.04
CA ALA A 682 -9.33 -13.43 -20.24
C ALA A 682 -9.58 -14.85 -19.69
N SER A 683 -8.75 -15.83 -20.07
CA SER A 683 -8.90 -17.22 -19.63
C SER A 683 -8.85 -17.32 -18.10
N ASN A 684 -9.79 -18.04 -17.53
CA ASN A 684 -9.80 -18.39 -16.11
C ASN A 684 -8.90 -19.59 -15.80
N ASN A 685 -8.33 -20.26 -16.80
CA ASN A 685 -7.48 -21.43 -16.62
C ASN A 685 -6.02 -21.02 -16.34
N TYR A 686 -5.49 -21.41 -15.19
CA TYR A 686 -4.13 -21.06 -14.79
C TYR A 686 -3.06 -21.68 -15.69
N LYS A 687 -3.36 -22.78 -16.40
CA LYS A 687 -2.44 -23.40 -17.38
C LYS A 687 -2.19 -22.45 -18.56
N ASP A 688 -3.17 -21.64 -18.95
CA ASP A 688 -2.98 -20.64 -20.00
C ASP A 688 -2.09 -19.49 -19.53
N TRP A 689 -2.20 -19.11 -18.25
CA TRP A 689 -1.30 -18.12 -17.65
C TRP A 689 0.15 -18.64 -17.63
N ILE A 690 0.33 -19.94 -17.36
CA ILE A 690 1.65 -20.59 -17.44
C ILE A 690 2.21 -20.46 -18.86
N LYS A 691 1.43 -20.80 -19.90
CA LYS A 691 1.87 -20.64 -21.30
C LYS A 691 2.28 -19.21 -21.63
N ILE A 692 1.50 -18.21 -21.19
CA ILE A 692 1.87 -16.79 -21.35
C ILE A 692 3.20 -16.48 -20.65
N SER A 693 3.41 -17.01 -19.44
CA SER A 693 4.68 -16.81 -18.72
C SER A 693 5.88 -17.43 -19.46
N GLU A 694 5.67 -18.55 -20.16
CA GLU A 694 6.72 -19.24 -20.91
C GLU A 694 7.18 -18.45 -22.15
N MET A 695 6.30 -17.60 -22.70
CA MET A 695 6.67 -16.68 -23.80
C MET A 695 7.81 -15.72 -23.40
N TYR A 696 7.95 -15.40 -22.11
CA TYR A 696 8.94 -14.43 -21.61
C TYR A 696 10.05 -15.07 -20.76
N LEU A 697 9.74 -16.12 -20.02
CA LEU A 697 10.66 -16.76 -19.06
C LEU A 697 11.19 -18.11 -19.55
N GLY A 698 10.83 -18.53 -20.77
CA GLY A 698 11.09 -19.85 -21.29
C GLY A 698 10.28 -20.95 -20.58
N PRO A 699 10.48 -22.22 -20.94
CA PRO A 699 9.71 -23.34 -20.41
C PRO A 699 9.88 -23.50 -18.90
N CYS A 700 8.79 -23.90 -18.23
CA CYS A 700 8.78 -24.12 -16.79
C CYS A 700 9.84 -25.13 -16.32
N HIS A 701 10.27 -24.99 -15.06
CA HIS A 701 11.07 -26.03 -14.41
C HIS A 701 10.17 -27.27 -14.19
N PRO A 702 10.65 -28.50 -14.37
CA PRO A 702 9.82 -29.70 -14.15
C PRO A 702 9.22 -29.77 -12.73
N GLY A 703 9.94 -29.25 -11.74
CA GLY A 703 9.48 -29.13 -10.35
C GLY A 703 8.62 -27.91 -10.05
N PHE A 704 8.31 -27.04 -11.02
CA PHE A 704 7.48 -25.85 -10.81
C PHE A 704 6.01 -26.23 -10.77
N THR A 705 5.36 -25.93 -9.65
CA THR A 705 3.92 -26.10 -9.48
C THR A 705 3.29 -24.76 -9.14
N PHE A 706 2.16 -24.48 -9.77
CA PHE A 706 1.37 -23.29 -9.49
C PHE A 706 -0.07 -23.67 -9.22
N GLN A 707 -0.55 -23.20 -8.08
CA GLN A 707 -1.96 -23.18 -7.74
C GLN A 707 -2.27 -21.75 -7.30
N PRO A 708 -3.25 -21.08 -7.94
CA PRO A 708 -3.65 -19.73 -7.58
C PRO A 708 -3.93 -19.62 -6.08
N LYS A 709 -3.37 -18.59 -5.42
CA LYS A 709 -3.61 -18.36 -3.98
C LYS A 709 -5.05 -17.98 -3.70
N HIS A 710 -5.62 -17.18 -4.59
CA HIS A 710 -7.03 -16.86 -4.60
C HIS A 710 -7.67 -18.01 -5.36
N LYS A 711 -8.65 -18.70 -4.77
CA LYS A 711 -9.55 -19.55 -5.55
C LYS A 711 -10.40 -18.63 -6.45
N SER A 712 -9.78 -17.93 -7.39
CA SER A 712 -10.35 -17.73 -8.71
C SER A 712 -10.48 -19.14 -9.27
N ASN A 713 -11.68 -19.57 -9.61
CA ASN A 713 -12.01 -20.90 -10.14
C ASN A 713 -11.21 -21.31 -11.41
N ALA A 714 -9.90 -21.46 -11.27
CA ALA A 714 -8.99 -21.96 -12.27
C ALA A 714 -8.90 -23.47 -12.06
N TYR A 715 -9.72 -24.21 -12.82
CA TYR A 715 -9.77 -25.65 -12.73
C TYR A 715 -8.58 -26.28 -13.46
N GLU A 716 -8.18 -27.47 -13.03
CA GLU A 716 -7.40 -28.35 -13.90
C GLU A 716 -8.32 -28.83 -15.02
N ALA A 717 -8.19 -28.24 -16.21
CA ALA A 717 -8.73 -28.89 -17.39
C ALA A 717 -7.92 -30.17 -17.61
N GLU A 718 -8.56 -31.33 -17.46
CA GLU A 718 -8.05 -32.60 -17.98
C GLU A 718 -7.88 -32.44 -19.49
N GLY A 719 -6.63 -32.57 -19.94
CA GLY A 719 -6.25 -32.66 -21.33
C GLY A 719 -5.31 -33.84 -21.46
#